data_AF-A0A6H9QD84-F1
#
_entry.id   AF-A0A6H9QD84-F1
#
_cell.length_a   1.000
_cell.length_b   1.000
_cell.length_c   1.000
_cell.angle_alpha   90.00
_cell.angle_beta   90.00
_cell.angle_gamma   90.00
#
_symmetry.space_group_name_H-M   'P 1'
#
loop_
_entity.id
_entity.type
_entity.pdbx_description
1 polymer ?
#
loop_
_entity_poly.entity_id
_entity_poly.type
_entity_poly.pdbx_seq_one_letter_code
_entity_poly.pdbx_strand_id
1 'polypeptide(L)'
;MLRKEEILERTSNGLAVFKHYLSGNWRIGRNFLNPLYEDSKASCNIYFDRHSGMYKMKDFGNDSYSGDCFFFVGQLKGLDCNRAADFVEILEIIDRDLGLGLASDTPISVSPVTVRRAVPDKPEETPEKPVKPYQFREQKFPLAELVYWQQYGITPELLERYKVCSLREYHSETAEGKPYTYTSSVAEPMYGYKGKQHIKLYRPFSTPRFLYGGNFGENYCFGLEQLPAKGDTLFITGGEKDVLSLAAHGFHAICFNSETVTIPPTLVYRLTFRFKHIILLFDMDKTGKESSRKQEKLLEEFGVKRLLLPLPGTKEEKDISDYFKAGNTREDFLKLFIEFLDNLYSDTLIMLKSCEIDFNNPPAKAQEIISAGDVPLGTQGNLFGITGGEGTGKSNYVAAIVAGCICPVGAEVDTLGVQITANGRHKAVLLYDTEQSEVQLFKNVSNLLTRAKQPDKPDELKAFCLTGMSRKERLHAIVQSMDKFYYQYGGIQLVVIDGIADLVKSANDEAESVAVIDELYRLAGIYNTCILCVLHFVPNGLKLRGHLGSELQRKAATILSIEKDEEPAQSVVKALKVRDGSPLDVPLMLFAWDKEAGMHVYKGEKTREEKEKRKERELVNVARDIFGRQTRITYIDLCEQLQQVLDIKERTAKSYIRFMRERDIITKDTANQSFFVVGSYNLQ
;
A
#
# COMPACT_ATOMS: atom_id res chain seq x y z
N MET A 1 -29.59 16.74 -32.38
CA MET A 1 -30.01 17.08 -31.00
C MET A 1 -28.73 17.34 -30.23
N LEU A 2 -28.60 18.54 -29.64
CA LEU A 2 -27.41 18.97 -28.91
C LEU A 2 -27.12 18.02 -27.75
N ARG A 3 -25.89 17.52 -27.64
CA ARG A 3 -25.47 16.66 -26.53
C ARG A 3 -24.60 17.43 -25.55
N LYS A 4 -24.76 17.12 -24.25
CA LYS A 4 -23.98 17.71 -23.15
C LYS A 4 -22.48 17.59 -23.40
N GLU A 5 -22.04 16.43 -23.87
CA GLU A 5 -20.64 16.09 -24.12
C GLU A 5 -20.03 16.97 -25.22
N GLU A 6 -20.79 17.28 -26.28
CA GLU A 6 -20.31 18.12 -27.41
C GLU A 6 -20.08 19.57 -26.97
N ILE A 7 -20.94 20.10 -26.10
CA ILE A 7 -20.74 21.43 -25.53
C ILE A 7 -19.52 21.44 -24.62
N LEU A 8 -19.32 20.41 -23.79
CA LEU A 8 -18.15 20.34 -22.91
C LEU A 8 -16.84 20.26 -23.70
N GLU A 9 -16.80 19.46 -24.76
CA GLU A 9 -15.63 19.34 -25.63
C GLU A 9 -15.26 20.69 -26.29
N ARG A 10 -16.25 21.42 -26.82
CA ARG A 10 -16.01 22.72 -27.47
C ARG A 10 -15.76 23.88 -26.51
N THR A 11 -16.06 23.71 -25.22
CA THR A 11 -15.93 24.78 -24.21
C THR A 11 -14.80 24.55 -23.20
N SER A 12 -13.81 23.71 -23.53
CA SER A 12 -12.71 23.35 -22.61
C SER A 12 -13.25 22.80 -21.28
N ASN A 13 -14.12 21.79 -21.38
CA ASN A 13 -14.80 21.13 -20.27
C ASN A 13 -15.64 22.09 -19.40
N GLY A 14 -16.31 23.07 -20.03
CA GLY A 14 -17.21 24.04 -19.36
C GLY A 14 -16.53 25.34 -18.90
N LEU A 15 -15.21 25.46 -19.00
CA LEU A 15 -14.50 26.69 -18.58
C LEU A 15 -14.86 27.91 -19.43
N ALA A 16 -15.01 27.73 -20.74
CA ALA A 16 -15.35 28.83 -21.64
C ALA A 16 -16.76 29.39 -21.36
N VAL A 17 -17.68 28.53 -20.91
CA VAL A 17 -19.03 28.93 -20.48
C VAL A 17 -18.95 29.85 -19.27
N PHE A 18 -18.22 29.46 -18.22
CA PHE A 18 -18.03 30.33 -17.07
C PHE A 18 -17.37 31.66 -17.45
N LYS A 19 -16.36 31.67 -18.32
CA LYS A 19 -15.69 32.91 -18.78
C LYS A 19 -16.60 33.83 -19.57
N HIS A 20 -17.57 33.27 -20.29
CA HIS A 20 -18.52 34.05 -21.05
C HIS A 20 -19.52 34.77 -20.13
N TYR A 21 -20.06 34.07 -19.13
CA TYR A 21 -21.14 34.59 -18.27
C TYR A 21 -20.67 35.28 -16.99
N LEU A 22 -19.45 35.00 -16.50
CA LEU A 22 -18.86 35.68 -15.34
C LEU A 22 -17.98 36.84 -15.79
N SER A 23 -18.49 38.06 -15.58
CA SER A 23 -17.75 39.30 -15.75
C SER A 23 -16.78 39.54 -14.58
N GLY A 24 -15.62 40.13 -14.88
CA GLY A 24 -14.58 40.48 -13.90
C GLY A 24 -13.31 39.61 -13.96
N ASN A 25 -12.27 40.02 -13.23
CA ASN A 25 -10.95 39.37 -13.22
C ASN A 25 -10.88 38.20 -12.23
N TRP A 26 -11.78 37.22 -12.36
CA TRP A 26 -11.74 36.00 -11.56
C TRP A 26 -10.66 35.02 -12.08
N ARG A 27 -10.16 34.15 -11.18
CA ARG A 27 -9.17 33.14 -11.51
C ARG A 27 -9.60 31.79 -10.96
N ILE A 28 -9.33 30.72 -11.71
CA ILE A 28 -9.58 29.34 -11.26
C ILE A 28 -8.92 29.13 -9.89
N GLY A 29 -9.70 28.59 -8.95
CA GLY A 29 -9.27 28.31 -7.57
C GLY A 29 -9.19 29.54 -6.64
N ARG A 30 -9.51 30.76 -7.11
CA ARG A 30 -9.59 31.95 -6.27
C ARG A 30 -11.05 32.35 -6.06
N ASN A 31 -11.40 32.71 -4.83
CA ASN A 31 -12.75 33.13 -4.53
C ASN A 31 -13.08 34.51 -5.13
N PHE A 32 -14.31 34.65 -5.61
CA PHE A 32 -14.95 35.86 -6.12
C PHE A 32 -16.38 35.94 -5.56
N LEU A 33 -17.04 37.08 -5.75
CA LEU A 33 -18.43 37.29 -5.30
C LEU A 33 -19.37 36.49 -6.21
N ASN A 34 -20.27 35.70 -5.63
CA ASN A 34 -21.25 34.95 -6.39
C ASN A 34 -22.24 35.90 -7.10
N PRO A 35 -22.39 35.86 -8.44
CA PRO A 35 -23.31 36.76 -9.13
C PRO A 35 -24.79 36.33 -9.02
N LEU A 36 -25.09 35.15 -8.46
CA LEU A 36 -26.44 34.59 -8.41
C LEU A 36 -27.28 35.12 -7.23
N TYR A 37 -26.68 35.89 -6.32
CA TYR A 37 -27.36 36.59 -5.22
C TYR A 37 -26.54 37.80 -4.77
N GLU A 38 -27.09 38.60 -3.86
CA GLU A 38 -26.35 39.71 -3.22
C GLU A 38 -25.28 39.16 -2.27
N ASP A 39 -24.13 38.80 -2.84
CA ASP A 39 -22.98 38.33 -2.09
C ASP A 39 -22.11 39.51 -1.61
N SER A 40 -21.79 39.49 -0.31
CA SER A 40 -20.98 40.52 0.35
C SER A 40 -19.57 40.02 0.71
N LYS A 41 -19.25 38.74 0.48
CA LYS A 41 -17.97 38.13 0.81
C LYS A 41 -17.56 37.18 -0.29
N ALA A 42 -16.36 37.34 -0.86
CA ALA A 42 -15.88 36.44 -1.91
C ALA A 42 -15.82 34.97 -1.43
N SER A 43 -16.89 34.22 -1.71
CA SER A 43 -17.10 32.86 -1.22
C SER A 43 -17.27 31.85 -2.36
N CYS A 44 -17.32 32.29 -3.61
CA CYS A 44 -17.53 31.43 -4.77
C CYS A 44 -16.22 31.24 -5.55
N ASN A 45 -15.87 30.01 -5.95
CA ASN A 45 -14.75 29.77 -6.87
C ASN A 45 -15.08 28.74 -7.95
N ILE A 46 -14.28 28.75 -9.01
CA ILE A 46 -14.34 27.76 -10.09
C ILE A 46 -13.12 26.86 -10.00
N TYR A 47 -13.33 25.54 -10.05
CA TYR A 47 -12.28 24.52 -10.00
C TYR A 47 -12.57 23.40 -11.02
N PHE A 48 -11.53 22.64 -11.37
CA PHE A 48 -11.69 21.47 -12.25
C PHE A 48 -11.95 20.23 -11.40
N ASP A 49 -13.14 19.63 -11.54
CA ASP A 49 -13.47 18.37 -10.88
C ASP A 49 -12.96 17.19 -11.70
N ARG A 50 -11.99 16.47 -11.15
CA ARG A 50 -11.34 15.32 -11.81
C ARG A 50 -12.25 14.10 -11.91
N HIS A 51 -13.27 13.98 -11.05
CA HIS A 51 -14.20 12.85 -11.08
C HIS A 51 -15.20 12.97 -12.24
N SER A 52 -15.74 14.17 -12.48
CA SER A 52 -16.65 14.42 -13.60
C SER A 52 -15.97 14.94 -14.88
N GLY A 53 -14.66 15.21 -14.83
CA GLY A 53 -13.89 15.71 -15.99
C GLY A 53 -14.29 17.11 -16.46
N MET A 54 -14.89 17.93 -15.60
CA MET A 54 -15.45 19.24 -15.97
C MET A 54 -15.23 20.30 -14.90
N TYR A 55 -15.25 21.57 -15.31
CA TYR A 55 -15.19 22.70 -14.38
C TYR A 55 -16.52 22.84 -13.63
N LYS A 56 -16.42 23.10 -12.33
CA LYS A 56 -17.54 23.35 -11.43
C LYS A 56 -17.32 24.62 -10.63
N MET A 57 -18.42 25.24 -10.25
CA MET A 57 -18.48 26.38 -9.34
C MET A 57 -18.85 25.87 -7.94
N LYS A 58 -18.06 26.21 -6.93
CA LYS A 58 -18.38 25.95 -5.52
C LYS A 58 -18.56 27.28 -4.81
N ASP A 59 -19.69 27.44 -4.12
CA ASP A 59 -19.91 28.55 -3.21
C ASP A 59 -19.86 28.07 -1.76
N PHE A 60 -18.92 28.62 -1.01
CA PHE A 60 -18.72 28.35 0.43
C PHE A 60 -19.63 29.22 1.31
N GLY A 61 -20.26 30.25 0.75
CA GLY A 61 -21.19 31.14 1.44
C GLY A 61 -22.60 30.58 1.42
N ASN A 62 -23.03 30.03 0.29
CA ASN A 62 -24.29 29.30 0.17
C ASN A 62 -24.20 28.15 -0.85
N ASP A 63 -24.20 26.92 -0.33
CA ASP A 63 -23.99 25.74 -1.17
C ASP A 63 -25.10 25.47 -2.19
N SER A 64 -26.29 26.06 -2.03
CA SER A 64 -27.38 25.92 -3.01
C SER A 64 -27.04 26.52 -4.37
N TYR A 65 -26.00 27.34 -4.46
CA TYR A 65 -25.52 27.95 -5.71
C TYR A 65 -24.27 27.24 -6.27
N SER A 66 -23.90 26.08 -5.74
CA SER A 66 -22.80 25.25 -6.26
C SER A 66 -23.29 24.33 -7.39
N GLY A 67 -22.54 24.24 -8.49
CA GLY A 67 -22.90 23.36 -9.61
C GLY A 67 -21.94 23.42 -10.80
N ASP A 68 -22.29 22.71 -11.87
CA ASP A 68 -21.55 22.76 -13.13
C ASP A 68 -21.93 23.97 -14.00
N CYS A 69 -21.32 24.12 -15.17
CA CYS A 69 -21.59 25.25 -16.05
C CYS A 69 -23.05 25.29 -16.55
N PHE A 70 -23.73 24.15 -16.67
CA PHE A 70 -25.13 24.09 -17.09
C PHE A 70 -26.05 24.54 -15.97
N PHE A 71 -25.79 24.07 -14.74
CA PHE A 71 -26.47 24.56 -13.55
C PHE A 71 -26.36 26.08 -13.42
N PHE A 72 -25.14 26.62 -13.61
CA PHE A 72 -24.90 28.06 -13.54
C PHE A 72 -25.70 28.86 -14.58
N VAL A 73 -25.71 28.42 -15.84
CA VAL A 73 -26.51 29.07 -16.90
C VAL A 73 -28.01 28.91 -16.63
N GLY A 74 -28.45 27.75 -16.13
CA GLY A 74 -29.83 27.53 -15.70
C GLY A 74 -30.27 28.55 -14.64
N GLN A 75 -29.46 28.75 -13.60
CA GLN A 75 -29.73 29.75 -12.56
C GLN A 75 -29.78 31.18 -13.12
N LEU A 76 -28.85 31.55 -14.02
CA LEU A 76 -28.85 32.87 -14.66
C LEU A 76 -30.06 33.13 -15.54
N LYS A 77 -30.64 32.08 -16.15
CA LYS A 77 -31.75 32.19 -17.11
C LYS A 77 -33.10 31.80 -16.50
N GLY A 78 -33.15 31.40 -15.23
CA GLY A 78 -34.37 30.97 -14.55
C GLY A 78 -34.89 29.60 -15.00
N LEU A 79 -34.00 28.72 -15.48
CA LEU A 79 -34.30 27.38 -16.01
C LEU A 79 -33.81 26.28 -15.06
N ASP A 80 -34.58 25.19 -14.93
CA ASP A 80 -34.26 24.07 -14.03
C ASP A 80 -33.61 22.90 -14.78
N CYS A 81 -32.36 22.59 -14.46
CA CYS A 81 -31.60 21.49 -15.06
C CYS A 81 -32.22 20.10 -14.84
N ASN A 82 -33.13 19.93 -13.88
CA ASN A 82 -33.84 18.66 -13.65
C ASN A 82 -35.04 18.46 -14.59
N ARG A 83 -35.49 19.50 -15.29
CA ARG A 83 -36.55 19.42 -16.29
C ARG A 83 -35.93 19.24 -17.68
N ALA A 84 -36.29 18.15 -18.36
CA ALA A 84 -35.69 17.80 -19.65
C ALA A 84 -35.87 18.88 -20.74
N ALA A 85 -37.01 19.58 -20.75
CA ALA A 85 -37.27 20.68 -21.70
C ALA A 85 -36.33 21.88 -21.44
N ASP A 86 -36.27 22.35 -20.19
CA ASP A 86 -35.37 23.42 -19.74
C ASP A 86 -33.90 23.06 -19.98
N PHE A 87 -33.50 21.81 -19.77
CA PHE A 87 -32.12 21.39 -20.00
C PHE A 87 -31.75 21.46 -21.49
N VAL A 88 -32.64 21.05 -22.40
CA VAL A 88 -32.43 21.23 -23.85
C VAL A 88 -32.31 22.71 -24.21
N GLU A 89 -33.15 23.56 -23.63
CA GLU A 89 -33.09 25.01 -23.82
C GLU A 89 -31.78 25.62 -23.31
N ILE A 90 -31.25 25.16 -22.16
CA ILE A 90 -29.93 25.57 -21.64
C ILE A 90 -28.81 25.21 -22.64
N LEU A 91 -28.86 24.04 -23.26
CA LEU A 91 -27.87 23.63 -24.27
C LEU A 91 -27.94 24.54 -25.51
N GLU A 92 -29.14 24.88 -25.98
CA GLU A 92 -29.36 25.79 -27.11
C GLU A 92 -28.91 27.23 -26.79
N ILE A 93 -29.14 27.69 -25.56
CA ILE A 93 -28.66 29.00 -25.10
C ILE A 93 -27.13 29.05 -25.13
N ILE A 94 -26.45 28.02 -24.63
CA ILE A 94 -24.98 27.98 -24.62
C ILE A 94 -24.43 27.89 -26.04
N ASP A 95 -24.99 27.05 -26.90
CA ASP A 95 -24.58 26.93 -28.32
C ASP A 95 -24.68 28.27 -29.06
N ARG A 96 -25.80 28.99 -28.87
CA ARG A 96 -26.04 30.29 -29.50
C ARG A 96 -25.17 31.40 -28.92
N ASP A 97 -25.10 31.52 -27.59
CA ASP A 97 -24.41 32.62 -26.92
C ASP A 97 -22.87 32.53 -27.09
N LEU A 98 -22.32 31.31 -27.16
CA LEU A 98 -20.89 31.08 -27.45
C LEU A 98 -20.59 30.87 -28.94
N GLY A 99 -21.61 30.83 -29.80
CA GLY A 99 -21.46 30.61 -31.25
C GLY A 99 -20.80 29.28 -31.59
N LEU A 100 -21.16 28.19 -30.89
CA LEU A 100 -20.51 26.89 -31.06
C LEU A 100 -20.95 26.19 -32.36
N GLY A 101 -22.07 26.58 -32.97
CA GLY A 101 -22.51 26.09 -34.29
C GLY A 101 -22.87 24.60 -34.29
N LEU A 102 -23.41 24.10 -33.18
CA LEU A 102 -23.78 22.69 -33.00
C LEU A 102 -25.25 22.41 -33.40
N ALA A 103 -26.09 23.45 -33.49
CA ALA A 103 -27.50 23.31 -33.86
C ALA A 103 -27.80 23.28 -35.38
N SER A 104 -26.89 23.68 -36.28
CA SER A 104 -27.13 23.63 -37.75
C SER A 104 -25.87 23.68 -38.64
N ASP A 105 -25.85 22.86 -39.70
CA ASP A 105 -24.85 22.81 -40.78
C ASP A 105 -24.85 24.11 -41.61
N THR A 106 -23.95 25.06 -41.33
CA THR A 106 -23.44 26.01 -42.35
C THR A 106 -22.11 26.65 -41.90
N PRO A 107 -21.09 26.77 -42.78
CA PRO A 107 -19.73 27.16 -42.36
C PRO A 107 -19.48 28.65 -42.64
N ILE A 108 -19.06 29.45 -41.64
CA ILE A 108 -18.53 30.80 -41.91
C ILE A 108 -17.33 31.18 -41.01
N SER A 109 -16.20 31.37 -41.71
CA SER A 109 -15.18 32.43 -41.65
C SER A 109 -14.58 32.88 -40.31
N VAL A 110 -13.28 32.59 -40.19
CA VAL A 110 -12.33 33.23 -39.29
C VAL A 110 -12.01 34.64 -39.81
N SER A 111 -12.01 35.65 -38.95
CA SER A 111 -11.26 36.89 -39.19
C SER A 111 -10.73 37.51 -37.90
N PRO A 112 -9.50 38.07 -37.93
CA PRO A 112 -8.75 38.44 -36.73
C PRO A 112 -9.13 39.84 -36.25
N VAL A 113 -9.48 39.99 -34.97
CA VAL A 113 -9.66 41.32 -34.37
C VAL A 113 -8.40 41.74 -33.62
N THR A 114 -7.62 42.51 -34.37
CA THR A 114 -6.70 43.59 -34.01
C THR A 114 -6.64 43.99 -32.54
N VAL A 115 -5.47 43.76 -31.93
CA VAL A 115 -5.05 44.33 -30.65
C VAL A 115 -4.92 45.85 -30.79
N ARG A 116 -5.86 46.60 -30.20
CA ARG A 116 -5.64 48.02 -29.88
C ARG A 116 -5.04 48.12 -28.48
N ARG A 117 -3.75 48.46 -28.41
CA ARG A 117 -3.09 48.93 -27.19
C ARG A 117 -3.76 50.23 -26.74
N ALA A 118 -4.49 50.18 -25.63
CA ALA A 118 -4.73 51.35 -24.79
C ALA A 118 -3.72 51.34 -23.63
N VAL A 119 -3.11 52.50 -23.43
CA VAL A 119 -2.13 52.84 -22.38
C VAL A 119 -2.80 52.67 -21.00
N PRO A 120 -2.07 52.26 -19.95
CA PRO A 120 -2.68 51.79 -18.70
C PRO A 120 -3.17 52.96 -17.86
N ASP A 121 -4.46 52.95 -17.53
CA ASP A 121 -4.98 53.75 -16.42
C ASP A 121 -4.62 53.08 -15.08
N LYS A 122 -4.21 53.94 -14.16
CA LYS A 122 -3.62 53.64 -12.86
C LYS A 122 -4.44 52.65 -12.03
N PRO A 123 -3.80 51.74 -11.28
CA PRO A 123 -4.50 50.92 -10.31
C PRO A 123 -5.00 51.80 -9.15
N GLU A 124 -6.29 51.75 -8.87
CA GLU A 124 -6.84 52.23 -7.60
C GLU A 124 -6.28 51.38 -6.46
N GLU A 125 -5.44 52.01 -5.65
CA GLU A 125 -4.89 51.50 -4.42
C GLU A 125 -6.01 51.33 -3.38
N THR A 126 -6.24 50.10 -2.96
CA THR A 126 -6.80 49.86 -1.62
C THR A 126 -5.73 50.32 -0.62
N PRO A 127 -6.09 51.06 0.46
CA PRO A 127 -5.09 51.72 1.30
C PRO A 127 -4.21 50.68 2.00
N GLU A 128 -2.98 50.51 1.50
CA GLU A 128 -1.92 49.83 2.23
C GLU A 128 -1.71 50.57 3.54
N LYS A 129 -1.68 49.85 4.67
CA LYS A 129 -1.23 50.46 5.94
C LYS A 129 0.14 51.08 5.71
N PRO A 130 0.37 52.36 6.02
CA PRO A 130 1.66 53.00 5.73
C PRO A 130 2.77 52.23 6.44
N VAL A 131 3.73 51.73 5.64
CA VAL A 131 4.91 51.02 6.16
C VAL A 131 5.73 52.04 6.96
N LYS A 132 5.87 51.80 8.25
CA LYS A 132 6.62 52.72 9.13
C LYS A 132 8.07 52.80 8.66
N PRO A 133 8.63 54.01 8.47
CA PRO A 133 10.05 54.15 8.23
C PRO A 133 10.81 53.57 9.43
N TYR A 134 11.85 52.78 9.15
CA TYR A 134 12.69 52.22 10.18
C TYR A 134 14.15 52.23 9.73
N GLN A 135 15.04 52.48 10.68
CA GLN A 135 16.48 52.38 10.52
C GLN A 135 17.04 51.61 11.71
N PHE A 136 18.09 50.82 11.49
CA PHE A 136 18.73 50.08 12.56
C PHE A 136 20.21 49.96 12.31
N ARG A 137 20.97 49.82 13.40
CA ARG A 137 22.42 49.62 13.37
C ARG A 137 22.75 48.30 14.04
N GLU A 138 23.38 47.40 13.29
CA GLU A 138 23.85 46.11 13.82
C GLU A 138 25.15 46.28 14.61
N GLN A 139 25.38 45.35 15.54
CA GLN A 139 26.65 45.15 16.21
C GLN A 139 27.03 43.67 16.19
N LYS A 140 28.30 43.37 16.46
CA LYS A 140 28.72 42.00 16.74
C LYS A 140 28.10 41.55 18.06
N PHE A 141 27.69 40.29 18.15
CA PHE A 141 27.20 39.71 19.39
C PHE A 141 28.27 39.81 20.50
N PRO A 142 28.03 40.56 21.58
CA PRO A 142 28.86 40.54 22.77
C PRO A 142 28.81 39.15 23.43
N LEU A 143 29.86 38.79 24.18
CA LEU A 143 29.94 37.49 24.86
C LEU A 143 28.72 37.21 25.76
N ALA A 144 28.20 38.21 26.47
CA ALA A 144 27.01 38.07 27.31
C ALA A 144 25.75 37.68 26.50
N GLU A 145 25.60 38.19 25.28
CA GLU A 145 24.48 37.82 24.41
C GLU A 145 24.66 36.41 23.84
N LEU A 146 25.89 36.00 23.53
CA LEU A 146 26.19 34.63 23.11
C LEU A 146 25.87 33.63 24.23
N VAL A 147 26.25 33.93 25.48
CA VAL A 147 25.90 33.12 26.65
C VAL A 147 24.38 33.04 26.82
N TYR A 148 23.65 34.13 26.58
CA TYR A 148 22.18 34.14 26.61
C TYR A 148 21.58 33.17 25.56
N TRP A 149 22.09 33.12 24.32
CA TRP A 149 21.57 32.19 23.32
C TRP A 149 22.01 30.74 23.59
N GLN A 150 23.23 30.56 24.09
CA GLN A 150 23.80 29.24 24.40
C GLN A 150 23.01 28.48 25.46
N GLN A 151 22.35 29.16 26.39
CA GLN A 151 21.49 28.51 27.40
C GLN A 151 20.32 27.71 26.78
N TYR A 152 19.98 27.99 25.52
CA TYR A 152 18.95 27.30 24.74
C TYR A 152 19.56 26.35 23.68
N GLY A 153 20.87 26.13 23.74
CA GLY A 153 21.66 25.38 22.74
C GLY A 153 22.00 26.15 21.47
N ILE A 154 21.58 27.42 21.34
CA ILE A 154 21.68 28.18 20.09
C ILE A 154 23.09 28.73 19.90
N THR A 155 23.76 28.30 18.83
CA THR A 155 25.14 28.70 18.52
C THR A 155 25.22 29.96 17.64
N PRO A 156 26.36 30.66 17.59
CA PRO A 156 26.56 31.81 16.70
C PRO A 156 26.31 31.50 15.22
N GLU A 157 26.73 30.32 14.76
CA GLU A 157 26.56 29.87 13.37
C GLU A 157 25.07 29.68 13.04
N LEU A 158 24.28 29.22 14.02
CA LEU A 158 22.84 29.07 13.86
C LEU A 158 22.14 30.43 13.78
N LEU A 159 22.54 31.40 14.61
CA LEU A 159 22.03 32.77 14.56
C LEU A 159 22.28 33.39 13.18
N GLU A 160 23.49 33.22 12.64
CA GLU A 160 23.84 33.69 11.29
C GLU A 160 22.99 33.00 10.21
N ARG A 161 22.88 31.66 10.26
CA ARG A 161 22.08 30.87 9.30
C ARG A 161 20.61 31.29 9.25
N TYR A 162 20.06 31.70 10.39
CA TYR A 162 18.67 32.17 10.51
C TYR A 162 18.53 33.70 10.42
N LYS A 163 19.61 34.41 10.04
CA LYS A 163 19.64 35.86 9.84
C LYS A 163 19.23 36.65 11.10
N VAL A 164 19.60 36.15 12.27
CA VAL A 164 19.42 36.83 13.56
C VAL A 164 20.62 37.73 13.83
N CYS A 165 20.39 38.99 14.14
CA CYS A 165 21.45 39.96 14.45
C CYS A 165 21.30 40.57 15.84
N SER A 166 22.43 41.01 16.41
CA SER A 166 22.44 41.91 17.56
C SER A 166 22.30 43.36 17.07
N LEU A 167 21.41 44.12 17.69
CA LEU A 167 21.15 45.50 17.35
C LEU A 167 21.79 46.43 18.39
N ARG A 168 22.51 47.45 17.93
CA ARG A 168 22.99 48.55 18.76
C ARG A 168 21.91 49.61 18.95
N GLU A 169 21.27 50.01 17.85
CA GLU A 169 20.28 51.09 17.81
C GLU A 169 19.16 50.71 16.84
N TYR A 170 17.93 51.11 17.16
CA TYR A 170 16.76 51.02 16.29
C TYR A 170 15.98 52.32 16.35
N HIS A 171 15.61 52.83 15.19
CA HIS A 171 14.88 54.08 15.01
C HIS A 171 13.63 53.84 14.18
N SER A 172 12.49 54.37 14.63
CA SER A 172 11.23 54.36 13.88
C SER A 172 10.28 55.44 14.40
N GLU A 173 9.06 55.47 13.90
CA GLU A 173 8.04 56.47 14.24
C GLU A 173 6.82 55.82 14.91
N THR A 174 6.21 56.54 15.86
CA THR A 174 4.94 56.15 16.46
C THR A 174 3.80 56.28 15.44
N ALA A 175 2.60 55.79 15.78
CA ALA A 175 1.42 55.98 14.94
C ALA A 175 1.05 57.47 14.71
N GLU A 176 1.56 58.37 15.56
CA GLU A 176 1.40 59.82 15.48
C GLU A 176 2.53 60.51 14.69
N GLY A 177 3.45 59.73 14.09
CA GLY A 177 4.61 60.27 13.35
C GLY A 177 5.73 60.81 14.24
N LYS A 178 5.72 60.54 15.56
CA LYS A 178 6.79 60.96 16.46
C LYS A 178 7.97 60.00 16.35
N PRO A 179 9.20 60.48 16.07
CA PRO A 179 10.38 59.62 16.04
C PRO A 179 10.70 59.11 17.44
N TYR A 180 11.09 57.84 17.53
CA TYR A 180 11.65 57.23 18.74
C TYR A 180 12.88 56.41 18.38
N THR A 181 13.77 56.27 19.36
CA THR A 181 14.99 55.46 19.24
C THR A 181 15.12 54.55 20.45
N TYR A 182 15.41 53.28 20.20
CA TYR A 182 15.86 52.33 21.21
C TYR A 182 17.35 52.06 21.05
N THR A 183 18.06 52.00 22.16
CA THR A 183 19.50 51.69 22.21
C THR A 183 19.70 50.48 23.09
N SER A 184 20.51 49.53 22.61
CA SER A 184 20.81 48.28 23.31
C SER A 184 21.79 48.54 24.45
N SER A 185 21.60 47.84 25.56
CA SER A 185 22.52 47.85 26.70
C SER A 185 22.73 46.44 27.22
N VAL A 186 23.71 46.24 28.11
CA VAL A 186 23.96 44.93 28.73
C VAL A 186 22.72 44.42 29.49
N ALA A 187 21.96 45.31 30.13
CA ALA A 187 20.74 44.98 30.86
C ALA A 187 19.52 44.78 29.93
N GLU A 188 19.51 45.49 28.80
CA GLU A 188 18.41 45.50 27.82
C GLU A 188 18.94 45.21 26.41
N PRO A 189 19.38 43.96 26.12
CA PRO A 189 19.87 43.58 24.82
C PRO A 189 18.72 43.60 23.80
N MET A 190 19.06 43.88 22.55
CA MET A 190 18.11 43.91 21.44
C MET A 190 18.58 43.02 20.30
N TYR A 191 17.70 42.12 19.86
CA TYR A 191 17.95 41.23 18.73
C TYR A 191 16.99 41.52 17.60
N GLY A 192 17.41 41.24 16.37
CA GLY A 192 16.59 41.39 15.17
C GLY A 192 16.48 40.10 14.38
N TYR A 193 15.25 39.63 14.14
CA TYR A 193 14.97 38.61 13.13
C TYR A 193 14.77 39.29 11.78
N LYS A 194 15.77 39.18 10.88
CA LYS A 194 15.79 39.93 9.62
C LYS A 194 15.10 39.17 8.48
N GLY A 195 14.19 39.86 7.81
CA GLY A 195 13.65 39.47 6.50
C GLY A 195 14.19 40.35 5.37
N LYS A 196 13.73 40.13 4.14
CA LYS A 196 14.16 40.94 2.98
C LYS A 196 13.73 42.42 3.06
N GLN A 197 12.57 42.68 3.67
CA GLN A 197 11.95 44.03 3.74
C GLN A 197 11.42 44.36 5.15
N HIS A 198 11.77 43.56 6.16
CA HIS A 198 11.32 43.75 7.53
C HIS A 198 12.34 43.29 8.56
N ILE A 199 12.10 43.70 9.80
CA ILE A 199 12.81 43.23 10.98
C ILE A 199 11.83 43.11 12.16
N LYS A 200 11.83 41.97 12.84
CA LYS A 200 11.13 41.78 14.12
C LYS A 200 12.15 41.89 15.23
N LEU A 201 11.97 42.85 16.11
CA LEU A 201 12.86 43.07 17.25
C LEU A 201 12.40 42.20 18.41
N TYR A 202 13.36 41.61 19.09
CA TYR A 202 13.18 40.86 20.33
C TYR A 202 14.03 41.50 21.43
N ARG A 203 13.37 41.97 22.48
CA ARG A 203 13.97 42.62 23.65
C ARG A 203 13.59 41.81 24.89
N PRO A 204 14.32 40.73 25.24
CA PRO A 204 13.89 39.76 26.26
C PRO A 204 13.62 40.37 27.64
N PHE A 205 14.31 41.46 27.98
CA PHE A 205 14.26 42.11 29.30
C PHE A 205 13.63 43.50 29.29
N SER A 206 12.98 43.91 28.19
CA SER A 206 12.40 45.25 28.05
C SER A 206 10.90 45.24 27.74
N THR A 207 10.26 46.38 27.96
CA THR A 207 8.89 46.65 27.53
C THR A 207 8.86 47.82 26.53
N PRO A 208 8.27 47.67 25.34
CA PRO A 208 7.67 46.44 24.80
C PRO A 208 8.72 45.38 24.43
N ARG A 209 8.36 44.10 24.60
CA ARG A 209 9.22 42.94 24.33
C ARG A 209 9.47 42.71 22.83
N PHE A 210 8.50 43.06 21.99
CA PHE A 210 8.57 42.91 20.54
C PHE A 210 8.23 44.21 19.83
N LEU A 211 8.97 44.53 18.76
CA LEU A 211 8.70 45.66 17.86
C LEU A 211 8.83 45.18 16.40
N TYR A 212 8.18 45.90 15.50
CA TYR A 212 8.09 45.52 14.09
C TYR A 212 8.52 46.71 13.22
N GLY A 213 9.51 46.49 12.36
CA GLY A 213 9.92 47.44 11.32
C GLY A 213 9.71 46.85 9.93
N GLY A 214 9.20 47.66 8.99
CA GLY A 214 9.04 47.26 7.60
C GLY A 214 7.81 46.39 7.31
N ASN A 215 7.82 45.73 6.15
CA ASN A 215 6.69 44.95 5.64
C ASN A 215 6.91 43.44 5.78
N PHE A 216 6.10 42.81 6.63
CA PHE A 216 6.14 41.36 6.89
C PHE A 216 5.45 40.52 5.81
N GLY A 217 4.65 41.16 4.94
CA GLY A 217 3.79 40.48 3.96
C GLY A 217 2.72 39.60 4.62
N GLU A 218 1.85 39.00 3.80
CA GLU A 218 0.76 38.13 4.28
C GLU A 218 1.25 36.73 4.71
N ASN A 219 2.50 36.36 4.41
CA ASN A 219 3.03 34.99 4.55
C ASN A 219 4.32 34.91 5.39
N TYR A 220 4.44 35.71 6.46
CA TYR A 220 5.58 35.60 7.35
C TYR A 220 5.66 34.19 7.97
N CYS A 221 6.76 33.49 7.71
CA CYS A 221 7.03 32.17 8.26
C CYS A 221 8.54 32.03 8.49
N PHE A 222 8.96 32.09 9.75
CA PHE A 222 10.35 31.98 10.14
C PHE A 222 10.80 30.52 10.09
N GLY A 223 12.04 30.28 9.63
CA GLY A 223 12.61 28.93 9.46
C GLY A 223 12.28 28.24 8.14
N LEU A 224 11.32 28.77 7.36
CA LEU A 224 10.86 28.14 6.12
C LEU A 224 11.96 28.01 5.06
N GLU A 225 12.86 29.00 4.97
CA GLU A 225 14.02 29.00 4.05
C GLU A 225 15.08 27.96 4.46
N GLN A 226 15.12 27.55 5.74
CA GLN A 226 16.13 26.63 6.29
C GLN A 226 15.70 25.16 6.23
N LEU A 227 14.44 24.87 5.87
CA LEU A 227 13.93 23.52 5.77
C LEU A 227 14.57 22.74 4.61
N PRO A 228 14.93 21.45 4.79
CA PRO A 228 15.45 20.60 3.72
C PRO A 228 14.38 20.28 2.67
N ALA A 229 14.79 19.77 1.51
CA ALA A 229 13.84 19.35 0.47
C ALA A 229 12.85 18.27 0.97
N LYS A 230 13.33 17.35 1.82
CA LYS A 230 12.53 16.34 2.53
C LYS A 230 13.07 16.14 3.95
N GLY A 231 12.21 15.74 4.88
CA GLY A 231 12.57 15.31 6.23
C GLY A 231 11.45 14.50 6.88
N ASP A 232 11.71 13.88 8.03
CA ASP A 232 10.70 13.03 8.66
C ASP A 232 9.67 13.83 9.46
N THR A 233 10.13 14.80 10.25
CA THR A 233 9.29 15.58 11.16
C THR A 233 9.55 17.07 11.03
N LEU A 234 8.48 17.85 11.04
CA LEU A 234 8.47 19.32 11.11
C LEU A 234 7.63 19.77 12.29
N PHE A 235 8.21 20.60 13.16
CA PHE A 235 7.51 21.24 14.26
C PHE A 235 7.06 22.65 13.87
N ILE A 236 5.83 23.02 14.21
CA ILE A 236 5.33 24.39 14.11
C ILE A 236 5.21 24.92 15.54
N THR A 237 6.00 25.94 15.85
CA THR A 237 6.11 26.53 17.19
C THR A 237 5.46 27.91 17.27
N GLY A 238 5.37 28.47 18.48
CA GLY A 238 4.78 29.78 18.74
C GLY A 238 5.68 30.98 18.43
N GLY A 239 7.00 30.80 18.42
CA GLY A 239 7.95 31.91 18.21
C GLY A 239 9.33 31.53 17.66
N GLU A 240 10.11 32.54 17.27
CA GLU A 240 11.37 32.34 16.56
C GLU A 240 12.47 31.72 17.44
N LYS A 241 12.47 32.02 18.74
CA LYS A 241 13.40 31.41 19.73
C LYS A 241 13.25 29.89 19.74
N ASP A 242 12.02 29.40 19.69
CA ASP A 242 11.68 27.97 19.73
C ASP A 242 12.13 27.24 18.47
N VAL A 243 11.96 27.88 17.31
CA VAL A 243 12.51 27.38 16.04
C VAL A 243 14.02 27.23 16.13
N LEU A 244 14.72 28.23 16.67
CA LEU A 244 16.18 28.18 16.83
C LEU A 244 16.59 27.08 17.83
N SER A 245 15.88 26.94 18.95
CA SER A 245 16.21 25.93 19.95
C SER A 245 16.00 24.51 19.41
N LEU A 246 14.91 24.25 18.68
CA LEU A 246 14.71 22.98 17.97
C LEU A 246 15.80 22.73 16.91
N ALA A 247 16.13 23.75 16.11
CA ALA A 247 17.16 23.64 15.08
C ALA A 247 18.55 23.35 15.66
N ALA A 248 18.88 23.95 16.81
CA ALA A 248 20.11 23.68 17.56
C ALA A 248 20.21 22.21 18.01
N HIS A 249 19.08 21.60 18.37
CA HIS A 249 18.99 20.19 18.74
C HIS A 249 18.75 19.27 17.54
N GLY A 250 18.86 19.81 16.31
CA GLY A 250 18.80 19.06 15.05
C GLY A 250 17.39 18.62 14.64
N PHE A 251 16.36 19.38 15.01
CA PHE A 251 14.98 19.22 14.54
C PHE A 251 14.62 20.30 13.52
N HIS A 252 13.69 19.99 12.62
CA HIS A 252 13.16 20.96 11.67
C HIS A 252 11.97 21.69 12.29
N ALA A 253 12.00 23.01 12.24
CA ALA A 253 10.96 23.83 12.82
C ALA A 253 10.68 25.09 12.01
N ILE A 254 9.43 25.54 12.10
CA ILE A 254 8.99 26.84 11.61
C ILE A 254 8.08 27.51 12.66
N CYS A 255 7.89 28.82 12.54
CA CYS A 255 6.85 29.52 13.27
C CYS A 255 6.23 30.62 12.41
N PHE A 256 5.04 31.05 12.81
CA PHE A 256 4.39 32.24 12.27
C PHE A 256 4.62 33.41 13.24
N ASN A 257 3.99 34.56 12.98
CA ASN A 257 4.24 35.76 13.79
C ASN A 257 3.87 35.58 15.28
N SER A 258 2.87 34.74 15.56
CA SER A 258 2.52 34.24 16.88
C SER A 258 1.75 32.92 16.75
N GLU A 259 1.67 32.16 17.83
CA GLU A 259 0.83 30.95 17.92
C GLU A 259 -0.66 31.20 17.65
N THR A 260 -1.15 32.43 17.85
CA THR A 260 -2.55 32.81 17.60
C THR A 260 -2.86 33.13 16.14
N VAL A 261 -1.85 33.29 15.28
CA VAL A 261 -2.04 33.51 13.84
C VAL A 261 -2.57 32.24 13.20
N THR A 262 -3.60 32.36 12.38
CA THR A 262 -4.12 31.25 11.57
C THR A 262 -3.03 30.73 10.64
N ILE A 263 -2.70 29.45 10.77
CA ILE A 263 -1.70 28.80 9.91
C ILE A 263 -2.32 28.63 8.52
N PRO A 264 -1.69 29.12 7.42
CA PRO A 264 -2.26 28.98 6.08
C PRO A 264 -2.35 27.51 5.63
N PRO A 265 -3.56 26.96 5.36
CA PRO A 265 -3.74 25.57 4.91
C PRO A 265 -2.94 25.23 3.65
N THR A 266 -2.83 26.17 2.71
CA THR A 266 -2.09 26.01 1.45
C THR A 266 -0.57 25.85 1.66
N LEU A 267 -0.02 26.39 2.74
CA LEU A 267 1.37 26.16 3.10
C LEU A 267 1.54 24.78 3.74
N VAL A 268 0.64 24.40 4.66
CA VAL A 268 0.65 23.08 5.32
C VAL A 268 0.51 21.96 4.28
N TYR A 269 -0.43 22.07 3.35
CA TYR A 269 -0.57 21.15 2.22
C TYR A 269 0.72 21.00 1.41
N ARG A 270 1.49 22.06 1.19
CA ARG A 270 2.79 21.95 0.49
C ARG A 270 3.85 21.26 1.34
N LEU A 271 3.77 21.40 2.67
CA LEU A 271 4.69 20.78 3.61
C LEU A 271 4.43 19.28 3.79
N THR A 272 3.20 18.78 3.58
CA THR A 272 2.91 17.33 3.66
C THR A 272 3.65 16.52 2.60
N PHE A 273 4.01 17.13 1.46
CA PHE A 273 4.87 16.49 0.44
C PHE A 273 6.35 16.41 0.85
N ARG A 274 6.76 17.20 1.86
CA ARG A 274 8.15 17.31 2.31
C ARG A 274 8.38 16.59 3.63
N PHE A 275 7.37 16.51 4.49
CA PHE A 275 7.46 15.96 5.83
C PHE A 275 6.34 14.97 6.12
N LYS A 276 6.71 13.83 6.73
CA LYS A 276 5.76 12.79 7.14
C LYS A 276 4.93 13.25 8.34
N HIS A 277 5.58 13.85 9.33
CA HIS A 277 4.93 14.35 10.54
C HIS A 277 5.00 15.88 10.58
N ILE A 278 3.84 16.54 10.63
CA ILE A 278 3.74 17.98 10.89
C ILE A 278 3.05 18.16 12.24
N ILE A 279 3.78 18.69 13.21
CA ILE A 279 3.39 18.66 14.62
C ILE A 279 3.35 20.08 15.18
N LEU A 280 2.23 20.47 15.78
CA LEU A 280 2.12 21.69 16.55
C LEU A 280 2.79 21.51 17.91
N LEU A 281 3.71 22.40 18.24
CA LEU A 281 4.47 22.43 19.49
C LEU A 281 4.42 23.85 20.07
N PHE A 282 3.24 24.22 20.58
CA PHE A 282 2.96 25.55 21.13
C PHE A 282 3.17 25.59 22.64
N ASP A 283 3.07 26.79 23.20
CA ASP A 283 3.31 27.03 24.61
C ASP A 283 2.31 26.27 25.49
N MET A 284 2.78 25.82 26.66
CA MET A 284 1.95 25.11 27.64
C MET A 284 1.10 26.04 28.52
N ASP A 285 1.10 27.34 28.23
CA ASP A 285 0.18 28.30 28.83
C ASP A 285 -1.25 28.17 28.25
N LYS A 286 -2.20 28.93 28.81
CA LYS A 286 -3.61 28.85 28.40
C LYS A 286 -3.79 29.21 26.91
N THR A 287 -3.07 30.21 26.42
CA THR A 287 -3.21 30.70 25.05
C THR A 287 -2.65 29.69 24.05
N GLY A 288 -1.47 29.11 24.34
CA GLY A 288 -0.86 28.11 23.46
C GLY A 288 -1.65 26.81 23.37
N LYS A 289 -2.23 26.34 24.50
CA LYS A 289 -3.13 25.18 24.54
C LYS A 289 -4.43 25.40 23.75
N GLU A 290 -5.06 26.56 23.91
CA GLU A 290 -6.29 26.89 23.18
C GLU A 290 -6.03 27.04 21.68
N SER A 291 -4.92 27.72 21.32
CA SER A 291 -4.56 27.93 19.92
C SER A 291 -4.17 26.63 19.21
N SER A 292 -3.30 25.81 19.81
CA SER A 292 -2.91 24.52 19.23
C SER A 292 -4.12 23.59 19.06
N ARG A 293 -5.12 23.67 19.96
CA ARG A 293 -6.37 22.94 19.81
C ARG A 293 -7.17 23.39 18.59
N LYS A 294 -7.33 24.69 18.42
CA LYS A 294 -8.04 25.30 17.29
C LYS A 294 -7.35 25.00 15.95
N GLN A 295 -6.03 25.09 15.90
CA GLN A 295 -5.24 24.86 14.69
C GLN A 295 -5.22 23.38 14.29
N GLU A 296 -5.12 22.45 15.24
CA GLU A 296 -5.21 21.01 14.93
C GLU A 296 -6.56 20.70 14.26
N LYS A 297 -7.66 21.26 14.78
CA LYS A 297 -8.98 21.08 14.16
C LYS A 297 -9.07 21.69 12.76
N LEU A 298 -8.47 22.86 12.56
CA LEU A 298 -8.44 23.52 11.24
C LEU A 298 -7.64 22.72 10.20
N LEU A 299 -6.58 22.03 10.63
CA LEU A 299 -5.60 21.36 9.77
C LEU A 299 -5.72 19.84 9.80
N GLU A 300 -6.84 19.33 10.30
CA GLU A 300 -7.09 17.89 10.50
C GLU A 300 -6.98 17.11 9.17
N GLU A 301 -7.45 17.69 8.07
CA GLU A 301 -7.39 17.09 6.72
C GLU A 301 -5.95 16.86 6.23
N PHE A 302 -4.97 17.57 6.78
CA PHE A 302 -3.55 17.42 6.43
C PHE A 302 -2.79 16.50 7.39
N GLY A 303 -3.49 15.86 8.34
CA GLY A 303 -2.87 14.97 9.33
C GLY A 303 -2.00 15.69 10.37
N VAL A 304 -2.17 17.00 10.55
CA VAL A 304 -1.45 17.76 11.58
C VAL A 304 -1.92 17.32 12.96
N LYS A 305 -0.97 17.14 13.88
CA LYS A 305 -1.24 16.74 15.27
C LYS A 305 -0.58 17.69 16.26
N ARG A 306 -1.01 17.68 17.52
CA ARG A 306 -0.35 18.44 18.60
C ARG A 306 0.52 17.53 19.48
N LEU A 307 1.72 18.00 19.82
CA LEU A 307 2.55 17.43 20.86
C LEU A 307 2.56 18.39 22.05
N LEU A 308 2.28 17.86 23.25
CA LEU A 308 2.27 18.65 24.49
C LEU A 308 3.56 18.39 25.26
N LEU A 309 4.26 19.46 25.64
CA LEU A 309 5.44 19.35 26.47
C LEU A 309 5.06 19.06 27.93
N PRO A 310 5.85 18.26 28.67
CA PRO A 310 5.64 18.00 30.09
C PRO A 310 6.09 19.20 30.95
N LEU A 311 5.60 20.40 30.64
CA LEU A 311 5.90 21.65 31.33
C LEU A 311 4.65 22.22 32.02
N PRO A 312 4.79 22.91 33.16
CA PRO A 312 3.66 23.46 33.90
C PRO A 312 2.95 24.62 33.17
N GLY A 313 3.62 25.30 32.24
CA GLY A 313 3.07 26.45 31.51
C GLY A 313 3.21 27.77 32.28
N THR A 314 4.20 27.87 33.18
CA THR A 314 4.53 29.10 33.91
C THR A 314 5.34 30.05 33.01
N LYS A 315 5.62 31.27 33.46
CA LYS A 315 6.38 32.25 32.66
C LYS A 315 7.82 31.78 32.38
N GLU A 316 8.36 30.96 33.29
CA GLU A 316 9.71 30.41 33.25
C GLU A 316 9.80 29.05 32.56
N GLU A 317 8.68 28.31 32.46
CA GLU A 317 8.61 26.95 31.92
C GLU A 317 7.32 26.76 31.08
N LYS A 318 7.37 27.18 29.81
CA LYS A 318 6.20 27.02 28.92
C LYS A 318 6.50 26.59 27.51
N ASP A 319 7.68 26.87 26.98
CA ASP A 319 8.02 26.60 25.58
C ASP A 319 9.16 25.58 25.43
N ILE A 320 9.41 25.13 24.20
CA ILE A 320 10.46 24.14 23.91
C ILE A 320 11.86 24.66 24.23
N SER A 321 12.07 25.98 24.14
CA SER A 321 13.35 26.55 24.54
C SER A 321 13.56 26.42 26.05
N ASP A 322 12.51 26.63 26.85
CA ASP A 322 12.56 26.42 28.30
C ASP A 322 12.78 24.94 28.64
N TYR A 323 12.15 24.02 27.89
CA TYR A 323 12.36 22.57 28.03
C TYR A 323 13.84 22.18 27.89
N PHE A 324 14.52 22.67 26.85
CA PHE A 324 15.96 22.41 26.67
C PHE A 324 16.83 23.17 27.68
N LYS A 325 16.45 24.39 28.04
CA LYS A 325 17.16 25.17 29.08
C LYS A 325 17.14 24.47 30.45
N ALA A 326 16.08 23.73 30.77
CA ALA A 326 15.98 22.93 31.99
C ALA A 326 16.92 21.70 32.01
N GLY A 327 17.66 21.43 30.93
CA GLY A 327 18.67 20.38 30.83
C GLY A 327 18.20 19.10 30.12
N ASN A 328 16.96 19.08 29.60
CA ASN A 328 16.50 17.95 28.78
C ASN A 328 17.29 17.87 27.48
N THR A 329 17.55 16.65 27.02
CA THR A 329 18.37 16.40 25.83
C THR A 329 17.51 16.17 24.57
N ARG A 330 18.18 16.05 23.42
CA ARG A 330 17.55 15.59 22.18
C ARG A 330 16.91 14.21 22.36
N GLU A 331 17.58 13.31 23.06
CA GLU A 331 17.13 11.95 23.34
C GLU A 331 15.86 11.94 24.20
N ASP A 332 15.77 12.82 25.20
CA ASP A 332 14.58 12.94 26.04
C ASP A 332 13.38 13.47 25.25
N PHE A 333 13.59 14.44 24.36
CA PHE A 333 12.55 14.91 23.45
C PHE A 333 12.12 13.82 22.44
N LEU A 334 13.06 12.99 21.97
CA LEU A 334 12.73 11.85 21.11
C LEU A 334 11.91 10.79 21.84
N LYS A 335 12.19 10.50 23.12
CA LYS A 335 11.34 9.60 23.92
C LYS A 335 9.92 10.13 24.03
N LEU A 336 9.76 11.42 24.32
CA LEU A 336 8.44 12.06 24.33
C LEU A 336 7.72 11.93 22.98
N PHE A 337 8.45 12.08 21.87
CA PHE A 337 7.90 11.89 20.53
C PHE A 337 7.53 10.43 20.25
N ILE A 338 8.33 9.45 20.71
CA ILE A 338 8.01 8.02 20.59
C ILE A 338 6.73 7.69 21.35
N GLU A 339 6.59 8.14 22.61
CA GLU A 339 5.36 7.97 23.38
C GLU A 339 4.14 8.59 22.67
N PHE A 340 4.33 9.75 22.03
CA PHE A 340 3.30 10.34 21.19
C PHE A 340 2.93 9.45 19.99
N LEU A 341 3.90 8.81 19.32
CA LEU A 341 3.64 7.86 18.23
C LEU A 341 2.98 6.57 18.73
N ASP A 342 3.37 6.06 19.90
CA ASP A 342 2.76 4.88 20.52
C ASP A 342 1.27 5.09 20.78
N ASN A 343 0.91 6.29 21.26
CA ASN A 343 -0.49 6.68 21.43
C ASN A 343 -1.21 6.88 20.10
N LEU A 344 -0.53 7.45 19.09
CA LEU A 344 -1.12 7.70 17.78
C LEU A 344 -1.39 6.40 17.00
N TYR A 345 -0.54 5.39 17.17
CA TYR A 345 -0.56 4.13 16.42
C TYR A 345 -0.89 2.90 17.30
N SER A 346 -1.50 3.12 18.47
CA SER A 346 -1.75 2.09 19.49
C SER A 346 -2.36 0.81 18.91
N ASP A 347 -3.42 0.95 18.11
CA ASP A 347 -4.17 -0.19 17.58
C ASP A 347 -3.31 -1.03 16.63
N THR A 348 -2.51 -0.36 15.79
CA THR A 348 -1.60 -1.02 14.85
C THR A 348 -0.47 -1.73 15.59
N LEU A 349 0.13 -1.07 16.58
CA LEU A 349 1.23 -1.65 17.37
C LEU A 349 0.75 -2.84 18.20
N ILE A 350 -0.46 -2.79 18.77
CA ILE A 350 -1.07 -3.92 19.48
C ILE A 350 -1.28 -5.10 18.53
N MET A 351 -1.78 -4.87 17.32
CA MET A 351 -1.93 -5.93 16.31
C MET A 351 -0.58 -6.53 15.93
N LEU A 352 0.44 -5.71 15.65
CA LEU A 352 1.77 -6.19 15.27
C LEU A 352 2.44 -6.98 16.38
N LYS A 353 2.26 -6.59 17.66
CA LYS A 353 2.79 -7.32 18.80
C LYS A 353 2.28 -8.77 18.86
N SER A 354 1.06 -9.04 18.41
CA SER A 354 0.53 -10.41 18.30
C SER A 354 1.14 -11.24 17.17
N CYS A 355 1.77 -10.57 16.20
CA CYS A 355 2.44 -11.19 15.05
C CYS A 355 3.97 -11.32 15.26
N GLU A 356 4.51 -10.74 16.32
CA GLU A 356 5.94 -10.78 16.63
C GLU A 356 6.33 -12.21 17.07
N ILE A 357 7.37 -12.76 16.44
CA ILE A 357 7.83 -14.12 16.74
C ILE A 357 8.61 -14.11 18.06
N ASP A 358 8.11 -14.87 19.04
CA ASP A 358 8.82 -15.13 20.29
C ASP A 358 9.86 -16.24 20.09
N PHE A 359 11.13 -15.86 20.00
CA PHE A 359 12.23 -16.80 19.86
C PHE A 359 12.45 -17.68 21.11
N ASN A 360 11.94 -17.28 22.28
CA ASN A 360 11.98 -18.11 23.49
C ASN A 360 10.85 -19.13 23.54
N ASN A 361 9.81 -18.96 22.71
CA ASN A 361 8.68 -19.86 22.60
C ASN A 361 8.37 -20.14 21.11
N PRO A 362 9.23 -20.92 20.41
CA PRO A 362 9.09 -21.15 18.99
C PRO A 362 7.76 -21.84 18.63
N PRO A 363 7.20 -21.56 17.43
CA PRO A 363 5.97 -22.22 16.99
C PRO A 363 6.07 -23.75 17.00
N ALA A 364 4.97 -24.42 17.32
CA ALA A 364 4.88 -25.88 17.23
C ALA A 364 5.15 -26.35 15.79
N LYS A 365 5.87 -27.46 15.64
CA LYS A 365 6.14 -28.05 14.32
C LYS A 365 4.83 -28.48 13.67
N ALA A 366 4.58 -27.99 12.45
CA ALA A 366 3.41 -28.38 11.67
C ALA A 366 3.39 -29.91 11.46
N GLN A 367 2.23 -30.53 11.71
CA GLN A 367 2.10 -31.97 11.54
C GLN A 367 1.99 -32.34 10.07
N GLU A 368 2.62 -33.46 9.72
CA GLU A 368 2.52 -34.08 8.40
C GLU A 368 1.22 -34.88 8.33
N ILE A 369 0.42 -34.65 7.29
CA ILE A 369 -0.85 -35.35 7.03
C ILE A 369 -0.67 -36.36 5.89
N ILE A 370 0.12 -35.99 4.88
CA ILE A 370 0.38 -36.78 3.68
C ILE A 370 1.89 -36.77 3.42
N SER A 371 2.50 -37.93 3.26
CA SER A 371 3.90 -38.07 2.87
C SER A 371 4.07 -39.12 1.77
N ALA A 372 5.23 -39.08 1.09
CA ALA A 372 5.68 -40.16 0.21
C ALA A 372 7.11 -40.51 0.57
N GLY A 373 7.29 -41.65 1.25
CA GLY A 373 8.55 -41.96 1.92
C GLY A 373 8.85 -40.94 3.01
N ASP A 374 10.06 -40.40 3.03
CA ASP A 374 10.49 -39.39 4.02
C ASP A 374 10.14 -37.94 3.62
N VAL A 375 9.41 -37.74 2.53
CA VAL A 375 9.09 -36.41 2.01
C VAL A 375 7.68 -35.99 2.42
N PRO A 376 7.52 -34.92 3.22
CA PRO A 376 6.20 -34.40 3.59
C PRO A 376 5.55 -33.70 2.39
N LEU A 377 4.41 -34.22 1.94
CA LEU A 377 3.66 -33.68 0.81
C LEU A 377 2.58 -32.69 1.27
N GLY A 378 1.80 -33.06 2.28
CA GLY A 378 0.73 -32.23 2.83
C GLY A 378 0.93 -32.03 4.33
N THR A 379 1.16 -30.79 4.76
CA THR A 379 1.35 -30.41 6.16
C THR A 379 0.28 -29.43 6.62
N GLN A 380 0.04 -29.36 7.94
CA GLN A 380 -0.87 -28.36 8.51
C GLN A 380 -0.41 -26.94 8.15
N GLY A 381 -1.37 -26.07 7.86
CA GLY A 381 -1.07 -24.68 7.50
C GLY A 381 -0.70 -24.45 6.04
N ASN A 382 -0.77 -25.49 5.18
CA ASN A 382 -0.31 -25.41 3.80
C ASN A 382 -1.33 -25.92 2.78
N LEU A 383 -1.18 -25.45 1.55
CA LEU A 383 -1.90 -25.96 0.38
C LEU A 383 -1.13 -27.11 -0.26
N PHE A 384 -1.87 -28.06 -0.82
CA PHE A 384 -1.35 -29.18 -1.59
C PHE A 384 -2.09 -29.26 -2.94
N GLY A 385 -1.38 -29.05 -4.05
CA GLY A 385 -1.99 -29.14 -5.38
C GLY A 385 -1.87 -30.52 -6.00
N ILE A 386 -2.94 -30.99 -6.63
CA ILE A 386 -2.93 -32.13 -7.55
C ILE A 386 -3.37 -31.67 -8.93
N THR A 387 -2.56 -31.97 -9.93
CA THR A 387 -2.83 -31.62 -11.34
C THR A 387 -2.67 -32.83 -12.26
N GLY A 388 -3.10 -32.69 -13.51
CA GLY A 388 -3.10 -33.78 -14.49
C GLY A 388 -4.17 -33.62 -15.57
N GLY A 389 -4.03 -34.38 -16.66
CA GLY A 389 -4.99 -34.43 -17.76
C GLY A 389 -6.32 -35.09 -17.41
N GLU A 390 -7.30 -34.98 -18.29
CA GLU A 390 -8.57 -35.70 -18.15
C GLU A 390 -8.34 -37.23 -18.23
N GLY A 391 -9.10 -38.01 -17.45
CA GLY A 391 -8.99 -39.48 -17.48
C GLY A 391 -7.69 -40.07 -16.89
N THR A 392 -6.81 -39.27 -16.29
CA THR A 392 -5.57 -39.77 -15.67
C THR A 392 -5.76 -40.39 -14.29
N GLY A 393 -6.96 -40.28 -13.69
CA GLY A 393 -7.27 -40.89 -12.39
C GLY A 393 -7.13 -39.95 -11.18
N LYS A 394 -7.08 -38.63 -11.38
CA LYS A 394 -6.96 -37.62 -10.30
C LYS A 394 -7.95 -37.82 -9.16
N SER A 395 -9.26 -37.84 -9.43
CA SER A 395 -10.28 -38.00 -8.38
C SER A 395 -10.19 -39.36 -7.68
N ASN A 396 -9.67 -40.40 -8.34
CA ASN A 396 -9.41 -41.69 -7.69
C ASN A 396 -8.21 -41.61 -6.73
N TYR A 397 -7.18 -40.85 -7.09
CA TYR A 397 -6.03 -40.60 -6.23
C TYR A 397 -6.40 -39.76 -5.00
N VAL A 398 -7.21 -38.72 -5.21
CA VAL A 398 -7.81 -37.93 -4.13
C VAL A 398 -8.65 -38.81 -3.22
N ALA A 399 -9.50 -39.68 -3.78
CA ALA A 399 -10.29 -40.63 -2.99
C ALA A 399 -9.40 -41.58 -2.16
N ALA A 400 -8.23 -41.99 -2.67
CA ALA A 400 -7.28 -42.81 -1.93
C ALA A 400 -6.68 -42.09 -0.73
N ILE A 401 -6.33 -40.80 -0.88
CA ILE A 401 -5.87 -39.94 0.22
C ILE A 401 -6.97 -39.80 1.28
N VAL A 402 -8.20 -39.49 0.87
CA VAL A 402 -9.34 -39.33 1.79
C VAL A 402 -9.65 -40.65 2.50
N ALA A 403 -9.58 -41.78 1.80
CA ALA A 403 -9.77 -43.11 2.40
C ALA A 403 -8.78 -43.39 3.54
N GLY A 404 -7.52 -42.98 3.39
CA GLY A 404 -6.52 -43.07 4.47
C GLY A 404 -6.82 -42.16 5.67
N CYS A 405 -7.52 -41.03 5.47
CA CYS A 405 -7.92 -40.14 6.57
C CYS A 405 -9.12 -40.64 7.36
N ILE A 406 -9.90 -41.60 6.83
CA ILE A 406 -11.13 -42.09 7.46
C ILE A 406 -11.11 -43.59 7.73
N CYS A 407 -10.01 -44.29 7.44
CA CYS A 407 -9.93 -45.72 7.69
C CYS A 407 -9.98 -46.02 9.20
N PRO A 408 -10.53 -47.18 9.61
CA PRO A 408 -10.49 -47.60 11.01
C PRO A 408 -9.06 -47.67 11.53
N VAL A 409 -8.88 -47.37 12.82
CA VAL A 409 -7.55 -47.42 13.46
C VAL A 409 -6.93 -48.82 13.30
N GLY A 410 -5.72 -48.88 12.74
CA GLY A 410 -4.99 -50.12 12.49
C GLY A 410 -5.36 -50.84 11.18
N ALA A 411 -6.32 -50.32 10.41
CA ALA A 411 -6.62 -50.86 9.09
C ALA A 411 -5.58 -50.42 8.06
N GLU A 412 -4.96 -51.38 7.37
CA GLU A 412 -4.17 -51.08 6.19
C GLU A 412 -5.07 -50.84 4.99
N VAL A 413 -4.92 -49.69 4.34
CA VAL A 413 -5.67 -49.29 3.15
C VAL A 413 -4.70 -48.88 2.05
N ASP A 414 -5.00 -49.27 0.82
CA ASP A 414 -4.19 -48.85 -0.33
C ASP A 414 -4.46 -47.37 -0.64
N THR A 415 -3.47 -46.53 -0.36
CA THR A 415 -3.47 -45.08 -0.57
C THR A 415 -2.72 -44.67 -1.84
N LEU A 416 -2.47 -45.62 -2.76
CA LEU A 416 -1.80 -45.40 -4.04
C LEU A 416 -0.37 -44.83 -3.90
N GLY A 417 0.35 -45.26 -2.87
CA GLY A 417 1.79 -44.99 -2.68
C GLY A 417 2.13 -43.86 -1.69
N VAL A 418 1.15 -43.13 -1.16
CA VAL A 418 1.37 -42.11 -0.12
C VAL A 418 1.04 -42.63 1.27
N GLN A 419 1.75 -42.19 2.29
CA GLN A 419 1.41 -42.45 3.68
C GLN A 419 0.47 -41.37 4.20
N ILE A 420 -0.60 -41.78 4.89
CA ILE A 420 -1.60 -40.88 5.48
C ILE A 420 -1.54 -41.00 7.00
N THR A 421 -1.40 -39.86 7.68
CA THR A 421 -1.42 -39.83 9.14
C THR A 421 -2.81 -40.19 9.66
N ALA A 422 -2.87 -41.15 10.59
CA ALA A 422 -4.12 -41.65 11.15
C ALA A 422 -4.93 -40.54 11.85
N ASN A 423 -6.22 -40.46 11.55
CA ASN A 423 -7.15 -39.51 12.15
C ASN A 423 -7.71 -40.02 13.50
N GLY A 424 -6.83 -40.32 14.45
CA GLY A 424 -7.23 -40.93 15.73
C GLY A 424 -8.09 -40.05 16.65
N ARG A 425 -8.33 -38.79 16.28
CA ARG A 425 -9.20 -37.85 17.02
C ARG A 425 -10.52 -37.57 16.31
N HIS A 426 -10.83 -38.27 15.22
CA HIS A 426 -12.05 -38.09 14.43
C HIS A 426 -12.31 -36.62 14.02
N LYS A 427 -11.23 -35.89 13.66
CA LYS A 427 -11.34 -34.54 13.12
C LYS A 427 -12.07 -34.57 11.77
N ALA A 428 -12.72 -33.48 11.41
CA ALA A 428 -13.49 -33.41 10.17
C ALA A 428 -12.63 -33.67 8.92
N VAL A 429 -13.19 -34.40 7.96
CA VAL A 429 -12.62 -34.61 6.62
C VAL A 429 -13.63 -34.07 5.63
N LEU A 430 -13.28 -32.98 4.95
CA LEU A 430 -14.20 -32.21 4.12
C LEU A 430 -13.85 -32.39 2.64
N LEU A 431 -14.79 -32.88 1.84
CA LEU A 431 -14.66 -33.07 0.40
C LEU A 431 -15.68 -32.19 -0.32
N TYR A 432 -15.19 -31.21 -1.07
CA TYR A 432 -16.00 -30.35 -1.92
C TYR A 432 -15.71 -30.67 -3.39
N ASP A 433 -16.70 -31.19 -4.10
CA ASP A 433 -16.63 -31.45 -5.54
C ASP A 433 -17.42 -30.37 -6.28
N THR A 434 -16.73 -29.63 -7.14
CA THR A 434 -17.35 -28.55 -7.92
C THR A 434 -17.58 -28.93 -9.38
N GLU A 435 -17.06 -30.08 -9.84
CA GLU A 435 -17.03 -30.45 -11.26
C GLU A 435 -18.05 -31.56 -11.60
N GLN A 436 -18.32 -32.48 -10.67
CA GLN A 436 -19.09 -33.69 -10.94
C GLN A 436 -20.53 -33.60 -10.42
N SER A 437 -21.43 -34.40 -11.02
CA SER A 437 -22.83 -34.48 -10.60
C SER A 437 -22.97 -35.16 -9.24
N GLU A 438 -24.10 -34.94 -8.56
CA GLU A 438 -24.41 -35.58 -7.28
C GLU A 438 -24.34 -37.12 -7.35
N VAL A 439 -24.87 -37.71 -8.43
CA VAL A 439 -24.83 -39.17 -8.69
C VAL A 439 -23.40 -39.67 -8.80
N GLN A 440 -22.55 -38.93 -9.51
CA GLN A 440 -21.15 -39.30 -9.68
C GLN A 440 -20.37 -39.16 -8.38
N LEU A 441 -20.61 -38.08 -7.61
CA LEU A 441 -20.01 -37.91 -6.29
C LEU A 441 -20.42 -39.04 -5.34
N PHE A 442 -21.71 -39.41 -5.32
CA PHE A 442 -22.20 -40.53 -4.51
C PHE A 442 -21.46 -41.83 -4.85
N LYS A 443 -21.29 -42.14 -6.15
CA LYS A 443 -20.53 -43.31 -6.62
C LYS A 443 -19.07 -43.25 -6.19
N ASN A 444 -18.42 -42.09 -6.35
CA ASN A 444 -17.03 -41.90 -5.95
C ASN A 444 -16.84 -42.07 -4.44
N VAL A 445 -17.74 -41.50 -3.63
CA VAL A 445 -17.73 -41.63 -2.18
C VAL A 445 -18.00 -43.08 -1.77
N SER A 446 -18.90 -43.79 -2.45
CA SER A 446 -19.14 -45.22 -2.18
C SER A 446 -17.88 -46.05 -2.42
N ASN A 447 -17.18 -45.82 -3.53
CA ASN A 447 -15.90 -46.49 -3.83
C ASN A 447 -14.80 -46.13 -2.82
N LEU A 448 -14.77 -44.87 -2.37
CA LEU A 448 -13.87 -44.38 -1.35
C LEU A 448 -14.10 -45.10 -0.02
N LEU A 449 -15.36 -45.29 0.42
CA LEU A 449 -15.69 -46.01 1.64
C LEU A 449 -15.26 -47.48 1.57
N THR A 450 -15.50 -48.13 0.42
CA THR A 450 -15.01 -49.49 0.16
C THR A 450 -13.49 -49.57 0.29
N ARG A 451 -12.75 -48.62 -0.29
CA ARG A 451 -11.29 -48.55 -0.13
C ARG A 451 -10.88 -48.32 1.33
N ALA A 452 -11.59 -47.45 2.04
CA ALA A 452 -11.33 -47.14 3.44
C ALA A 452 -11.66 -48.28 4.41
N LYS A 453 -12.26 -49.38 3.91
CA LYS A 453 -12.81 -50.48 4.71
C LYS A 453 -13.85 -49.99 5.72
N GLN A 454 -14.63 -48.99 5.33
CA GLN A 454 -15.74 -48.46 6.11
C GLN A 454 -17.07 -49.03 5.59
N PRO A 455 -17.88 -49.69 6.43
CA PRO A 455 -19.17 -50.23 5.99
C PRO A 455 -20.17 -49.12 5.69
N ASP A 456 -20.13 -48.03 6.45
CA ASP A 456 -20.99 -46.87 6.33
C ASP A 456 -20.18 -45.58 6.29
N LYS A 457 -20.78 -44.49 5.82
CA LYS A 457 -20.12 -43.19 5.77
C LYS A 457 -19.88 -42.67 7.20
N PRO A 458 -18.62 -42.53 7.65
CA PRO A 458 -18.35 -42.02 8.99
C PRO A 458 -18.84 -40.58 9.14
N ASP A 459 -19.13 -40.16 10.38
CA ASP A 459 -19.74 -38.86 10.64
C ASP A 459 -18.79 -37.71 10.33
N GLU A 460 -17.51 -37.88 10.62
CA GLU A 460 -16.44 -36.93 10.33
C GLU A 460 -16.23 -36.66 8.84
N LEU A 461 -16.65 -37.58 7.95
CA LEU A 461 -16.60 -37.36 6.50
C LEU A 461 -17.82 -36.56 6.04
N LYS A 462 -17.57 -35.38 5.49
CA LYS A 462 -18.57 -34.55 4.82
C LYS A 462 -18.20 -34.39 3.35
N ALA A 463 -19.02 -34.95 2.46
CA ALA A 463 -18.87 -34.82 1.02
C ALA A 463 -19.99 -33.94 0.46
N PHE A 464 -19.63 -32.90 -0.29
CA PHE A 464 -20.53 -31.89 -0.83
C PHE A 464 -20.40 -31.77 -2.34
N CYS A 465 -21.52 -31.87 -3.05
CA CYS A 465 -21.62 -31.54 -4.45
C CYS A 465 -22.00 -30.06 -4.58
N LEU A 466 -21.11 -29.24 -5.15
CA LEU A 466 -21.28 -27.79 -5.27
C LEU A 466 -21.66 -27.34 -6.68
N THR A 467 -21.92 -28.27 -7.61
CA THR A 467 -22.34 -27.95 -8.97
C THR A 467 -23.63 -27.14 -9.02
N GLY A 468 -24.54 -27.35 -8.05
CA GLY A 468 -25.78 -26.57 -7.90
C GLY A 468 -25.61 -25.15 -7.35
N MET A 469 -24.42 -24.77 -6.88
CA MET A 469 -24.12 -23.43 -6.35
C MET A 469 -23.44 -22.56 -7.40
N SER A 470 -23.73 -21.26 -7.41
CA SER A 470 -23.03 -20.33 -8.28
C SER A 470 -21.57 -20.19 -7.86
N ARG A 471 -20.66 -19.91 -8.80
CA ARG A 471 -19.23 -19.76 -8.51
C ARG A 471 -18.94 -18.73 -7.41
N LYS A 472 -19.72 -17.65 -7.36
CA LYS A 472 -19.59 -16.58 -6.36
C LYS A 472 -19.89 -17.06 -4.93
N GLU A 473 -20.75 -18.06 -4.77
CA GLU A 473 -21.19 -18.56 -3.45
C GLU A 473 -20.33 -19.71 -2.93
N ARG A 474 -19.63 -20.44 -3.82
CA ARG A 474 -18.89 -21.65 -3.46
C ARG A 474 -17.82 -21.41 -2.39
N LEU A 475 -16.95 -20.42 -2.58
CA LEU A 475 -15.90 -20.11 -1.59
C LEU A 475 -16.51 -19.74 -0.23
N HIS A 476 -17.56 -18.91 -0.24
CA HIS A 476 -18.25 -18.49 0.98
C HIS A 476 -18.85 -19.69 1.74
N ALA A 477 -19.50 -20.62 1.03
CA ALA A 477 -20.04 -21.84 1.60
C ALA A 477 -18.96 -22.77 2.17
N ILE A 478 -17.82 -22.89 1.47
CA ILE A 478 -16.65 -23.63 1.98
C ILE A 478 -16.17 -23.00 3.29
N VAL A 479 -15.95 -21.68 3.33
CA VAL A 479 -15.48 -20.96 4.54
C VAL A 479 -16.44 -21.18 5.72
N GLN A 480 -17.74 -21.01 5.53
CA GLN A 480 -18.74 -21.16 6.60
C GLN A 480 -18.87 -22.61 7.08
N SER A 481 -18.80 -23.58 6.16
CA SER A 481 -18.87 -24.99 6.55
C SER A 481 -17.59 -25.45 7.26
N MET A 482 -16.41 -24.99 6.84
CA MET A 482 -15.16 -25.22 7.57
C MET A 482 -15.25 -24.70 9.01
N ASP A 483 -15.73 -23.47 9.21
CA ASP A 483 -15.90 -22.89 10.54
C ASP A 483 -16.80 -23.76 11.44
N LYS A 484 -17.99 -24.11 10.95
CA LYS A 484 -18.93 -24.99 11.66
C LYS A 484 -18.28 -26.34 12.01
N PHE A 485 -17.66 -27.02 11.05
CA PHE A 485 -17.14 -28.37 11.25
C PHE A 485 -15.86 -28.40 12.07
N TYR A 486 -15.07 -27.33 12.07
CA TYR A 486 -13.94 -27.18 12.97
C TYR A 486 -14.38 -27.30 14.43
N TYR A 487 -15.39 -26.53 14.84
CA TYR A 487 -15.92 -26.60 16.21
C TYR A 487 -16.66 -27.89 16.51
N GLN A 488 -17.40 -28.43 15.54
CA GLN A 488 -18.17 -29.66 15.73
C GLN A 488 -17.28 -30.89 15.99
N TYR A 489 -16.10 -30.96 15.36
CA TYR A 489 -15.21 -32.13 15.41
C TYR A 489 -13.88 -31.85 16.13
N GLY A 490 -13.73 -30.71 16.79
CA GLY A 490 -12.49 -30.33 17.49
C GLY A 490 -11.28 -30.15 16.57
N GLY A 491 -11.51 -29.83 15.30
CA GLY A 491 -10.50 -29.64 14.27
C GLY A 491 -10.88 -30.22 12.92
N ILE A 492 -10.06 -29.89 11.91
CA ILE A 492 -10.16 -30.42 10.55
C ILE A 492 -8.87 -31.18 10.25
N GLN A 493 -8.98 -32.42 9.75
CA GLN A 493 -7.84 -33.25 9.36
C GLN A 493 -7.39 -32.90 7.94
N LEU A 494 -8.34 -32.79 7.01
CA LEU A 494 -8.08 -32.57 5.60
C LEU A 494 -9.27 -31.85 4.97
N VAL A 495 -8.99 -30.89 4.10
CA VAL A 495 -9.98 -30.32 3.18
C VAL A 495 -9.57 -30.64 1.76
N VAL A 496 -10.51 -31.07 0.94
CA VAL A 496 -10.32 -31.35 -0.49
C VAL A 496 -11.28 -30.46 -1.28
N ILE A 497 -10.74 -29.77 -2.28
CA ILE A 497 -11.49 -29.00 -3.26
C ILE A 497 -11.17 -29.60 -4.64
N ASP A 498 -12.04 -30.49 -5.12
CA ASP A 498 -11.95 -31.08 -6.45
C ASP A 498 -12.57 -30.12 -7.48
N GLY A 499 -11.71 -29.34 -8.14
CA GLY A 499 -12.09 -28.28 -9.08
C GLY A 499 -11.89 -26.85 -8.57
N ILE A 500 -10.70 -26.50 -8.08
CA ILE A 500 -10.46 -25.14 -7.54
C ILE A 500 -10.69 -24.00 -8.57
N ALA A 501 -10.53 -24.28 -9.88
CA ALA A 501 -10.81 -23.32 -10.95
C ALA A 501 -12.25 -22.81 -10.95
N ASP A 502 -13.15 -23.56 -10.32
CA ASP A 502 -14.56 -23.32 -10.29
C ASP A 502 -14.99 -22.47 -9.07
N LEU A 503 -14.02 -22.01 -8.27
CA LEU A 503 -14.17 -20.97 -7.25
C LEU A 503 -13.97 -19.55 -7.80
N VAL A 504 -13.40 -19.41 -9.00
CA VAL A 504 -13.17 -18.14 -9.68
C VAL A 504 -13.97 -18.07 -10.98
N LYS A 505 -14.29 -16.87 -11.46
CA LYS A 505 -14.96 -16.72 -12.76
C LYS A 505 -14.05 -17.15 -13.90
N SER A 506 -12.77 -16.81 -13.80
CA SER A 506 -11.74 -17.15 -14.77
C SER A 506 -10.45 -17.50 -14.06
N ALA A 507 -9.86 -18.65 -14.39
CA ALA A 507 -8.53 -19.01 -13.91
C ALA A 507 -7.43 -18.06 -14.42
N ASN A 508 -7.73 -17.16 -15.36
CA ASN A 508 -6.82 -16.15 -15.88
C ASN A 508 -7.05 -14.76 -15.27
N ASP A 509 -7.98 -14.60 -14.33
CA ASP A 509 -8.13 -13.36 -13.59
C ASP A 509 -7.11 -13.35 -12.44
N GLU A 510 -6.08 -12.49 -12.54
CA GLU A 510 -5.00 -12.42 -11.55
C GLU A 510 -5.51 -12.01 -10.17
N ALA A 511 -6.42 -11.03 -10.10
CA ALA A 511 -6.91 -10.51 -8.83
C ALA A 511 -7.80 -11.54 -8.11
N GLU A 512 -8.73 -12.19 -8.83
CA GLU A 512 -9.54 -13.28 -8.24
C GLU A 512 -8.65 -14.47 -7.86
N SER A 513 -7.66 -14.83 -8.69
CA SER A 513 -6.75 -15.95 -8.40
C SER A 513 -5.93 -15.73 -7.14
N VAL A 514 -5.33 -14.54 -6.98
CA VAL A 514 -4.57 -14.18 -5.77
C VAL A 514 -5.49 -14.20 -4.54
N ALA A 515 -6.68 -13.60 -4.64
CA ALA A 515 -7.62 -13.53 -3.52
C ALA A 515 -8.07 -14.91 -3.04
N VAL A 516 -8.41 -15.84 -3.95
CA VAL A 516 -8.84 -17.20 -3.58
C VAL A 516 -7.69 -18.00 -2.96
N ILE A 517 -6.49 -17.95 -3.56
CA ILE A 517 -5.34 -18.71 -3.04
C ILE A 517 -4.89 -18.18 -1.69
N ASP A 518 -4.83 -16.86 -1.49
CA ASP A 518 -4.46 -16.27 -0.19
C ASP A 518 -5.51 -16.59 0.88
N GLU A 519 -6.81 -16.58 0.54
CA GLU A 519 -7.85 -16.96 1.49
C GLU A 519 -7.76 -18.44 1.89
N LEU A 520 -7.56 -19.35 0.92
CA LEU A 520 -7.37 -20.77 1.24
C LEU A 520 -6.09 -21.00 2.06
N TYR A 521 -4.99 -20.30 1.75
CA TYR A 521 -3.74 -20.41 2.51
C TYR A 521 -3.93 -19.91 3.96
N ARG A 522 -4.64 -18.79 4.14
CA ARG A 522 -5.01 -18.26 5.46
C ARG A 522 -5.86 -19.25 6.25
N LEU A 523 -6.88 -19.85 5.62
CA LEU A 523 -7.75 -20.83 6.27
C LEU A 523 -7.01 -22.13 6.63
N ALA A 524 -6.08 -22.58 5.79
CA ALA A 524 -5.20 -23.71 6.11
C ALA A 524 -4.42 -23.46 7.41
N GLY A 525 -3.88 -22.24 7.57
CA GLY A 525 -3.18 -21.78 8.77
C GLY A 525 -4.08 -21.68 10.00
N ILE A 526 -5.23 -21.01 9.88
CA ILE A 526 -6.17 -20.83 11.00
C ILE A 526 -6.66 -22.16 11.56
N TYR A 527 -7.07 -23.07 10.68
CA TYR A 527 -7.62 -24.36 11.10
C TYR A 527 -6.56 -25.44 11.32
N ASN A 528 -5.26 -25.11 11.14
CA ASN A 528 -4.15 -26.06 11.21
C ASN A 528 -4.45 -27.35 10.43
N THR A 529 -4.85 -27.21 9.16
CA THR A 529 -5.21 -28.31 8.27
C THR A 529 -4.39 -28.24 6.97
N CYS A 530 -4.33 -29.33 6.22
CA CYS A 530 -3.93 -29.32 4.82
C CYS A 530 -5.16 -29.06 3.96
N ILE A 531 -5.06 -28.17 2.96
CA ILE A 531 -6.10 -27.99 1.93
C ILE A 531 -5.54 -28.51 0.60
N LEU A 532 -6.14 -29.59 0.11
CA LEU A 532 -5.82 -30.23 -1.16
C LEU A 532 -6.68 -29.61 -2.27
N CYS A 533 -6.04 -29.03 -3.27
CA CYS A 533 -6.71 -28.37 -4.40
C CYS A 533 -6.43 -29.13 -5.69
N VAL A 534 -7.49 -29.55 -6.38
CA VAL A 534 -7.37 -30.22 -7.69
C VAL A 534 -7.55 -29.20 -8.81
N LEU A 535 -6.63 -29.19 -9.75
CA LEU A 535 -6.64 -28.29 -10.90
C LEU A 535 -6.19 -29.01 -12.17
N HIS A 536 -6.96 -28.92 -13.26
CA HIS A 536 -6.55 -29.46 -14.56
C HIS A 536 -5.41 -28.65 -15.19
N PHE A 537 -4.69 -29.28 -16.13
CA PHE A 537 -3.78 -28.55 -17.01
C PHE A 537 -4.53 -27.60 -17.95
N VAL A 538 -3.79 -26.65 -18.54
CA VAL A 538 -4.25 -25.95 -19.75
C VAL A 538 -4.55 -27.00 -20.83
N PRO A 539 -5.64 -26.88 -21.61
CA PRO A 539 -5.89 -27.77 -22.75
C PRO A 539 -4.66 -27.88 -23.66
N ASN A 540 -4.21 -29.10 -23.94
CA ASN A 540 -3.01 -29.42 -24.74
C ASN A 540 -1.67 -28.89 -24.17
N GLY A 541 -1.62 -28.48 -22.90
CA GLY A 541 -0.42 -28.00 -22.22
C GLY A 541 -0.01 -28.87 -21.03
N LEU A 542 1.25 -28.74 -20.61
CA LEU A 542 1.80 -29.37 -19.39
C LEU A 542 1.87 -28.40 -18.20
N LYS A 543 1.30 -27.19 -18.34
CA LYS A 543 1.30 -26.15 -17.30
C LYS A 543 -0.04 -26.13 -16.58
N LEU A 544 0.02 -25.80 -15.28
CA LEU A 544 -1.19 -25.55 -14.48
C LEU A 544 -2.00 -24.41 -15.10
N ARG A 545 -3.33 -24.49 -14.98
CA ARG A 545 -4.24 -23.61 -15.72
C ARG A 545 -4.27 -22.19 -15.16
N GLY A 546 -3.80 -21.24 -15.99
CA GLY A 546 -3.97 -19.80 -15.79
C GLY A 546 -3.17 -19.19 -14.64
N HIS A 547 -3.49 -17.93 -14.30
CA HIS A 547 -2.96 -17.24 -13.14
C HIS A 547 -3.23 -18.00 -11.84
N LEU A 548 -4.40 -18.66 -11.73
CA LEU A 548 -4.73 -19.52 -10.60
C LEU A 548 -3.74 -20.66 -10.40
N GLY A 549 -3.34 -21.32 -11.49
CA GLY A 549 -2.34 -22.38 -11.46
C GLY A 549 -0.97 -21.88 -11.00
N SER A 550 -0.54 -20.73 -11.51
CA SER A 550 0.71 -20.09 -11.10
C SER A 550 0.70 -19.70 -9.62
N GLU A 551 -0.41 -19.14 -9.14
CA GLU A 551 -0.58 -18.73 -7.74
C GLU A 551 -0.63 -19.93 -6.79
N LEU A 552 -1.34 -20.99 -7.17
CA LEU A 552 -1.33 -22.25 -6.43
C LEU A 552 0.09 -22.84 -6.36
N GLN A 553 0.81 -22.88 -7.48
CA GLN A 553 2.20 -23.37 -7.51
C GLN A 553 3.13 -22.50 -6.63
N ARG A 554 2.90 -21.20 -6.56
CA ARG A 554 3.68 -20.28 -5.71
C ARG A 554 3.46 -20.57 -4.22
N LYS A 555 2.20 -20.71 -3.79
CA LYS A 555 1.80 -20.78 -2.38
C LYS A 555 1.72 -22.20 -1.81
N ALA A 556 1.50 -23.22 -2.63
CA ALA A 556 1.45 -24.60 -2.17
C ALA A 556 2.79 -25.09 -1.64
N ALA A 557 2.74 -25.99 -0.66
CA ALA A 557 3.92 -26.71 -0.20
C ALA A 557 4.31 -27.78 -1.21
N THR A 558 3.34 -28.43 -1.86
CA THR A 558 3.56 -29.51 -2.82
C THR A 558 2.63 -29.37 -4.01
N ILE A 559 3.12 -29.73 -5.20
CA ILE A 559 2.32 -29.95 -6.41
C ILE A 559 2.65 -31.34 -6.97
N LEU A 560 1.67 -32.22 -7.05
CA LEU A 560 1.77 -33.49 -7.75
C LEU A 560 1.07 -33.42 -9.12
N SER A 561 1.68 -34.05 -10.12
CA SER A 561 1.11 -34.30 -11.45
C SER A 561 0.75 -35.77 -11.59
N ILE A 562 -0.46 -36.04 -12.08
CA ILE A 562 -0.95 -37.38 -12.40
C ILE A 562 -1.12 -37.47 -13.91
N GLU A 563 -0.28 -38.29 -14.52
CA GLU A 563 -0.17 -38.48 -15.97
C GLU A 563 -0.40 -39.94 -16.35
N LYS A 564 -0.67 -40.22 -17.62
CA LYS A 564 -0.59 -41.60 -18.13
C LYS A 564 0.88 -42.01 -18.22
N ASP A 565 1.16 -43.26 -17.81
CA ASP A 565 2.50 -43.82 -17.96
C ASP A 565 2.79 -44.19 -19.42
N GLU A 566 4.04 -44.57 -19.71
CA GLU A 566 4.40 -45.21 -20.99
C GLU A 566 3.56 -46.47 -21.25
N GLU A 567 3.18 -47.20 -20.19
CA GLU A 567 2.12 -48.20 -20.25
C GLU A 567 0.73 -47.52 -20.09
N PRO A 568 -0.09 -47.44 -21.16
CA PRO A 568 -1.31 -46.60 -21.14
C PRO A 568 -2.39 -47.06 -20.15
N ALA A 569 -2.33 -48.31 -19.71
CA ALA A 569 -3.21 -48.87 -18.68
C ALA A 569 -2.90 -48.32 -17.27
N GLN A 570 -1.71 -47.76 -17.08
CA GLN A 570 -1.25 -47.22 -15.81
C GLN A 570 -1.24 -45.69 -15.81
N SER A 571 -1.32 -45.15 -14.60
CA SER A 571 -1.09 -43.74 -14.31
C SER A 571 0.14 -43.62 -13.42
N VAL A 572 0.92 -42.57 -13.66
CA VAL A 572 2.13 -42.25 -12.90
C VAL A 572 1.94 -40.93 -12.15
N VAL A 573 2.34 -40.92 -10.89
CA VAL A 573 2.34 -39.74 -10.03
C VAL A 573 3.75 -39.17 -9.96
N LYS A 574 3.88 -37.89 -10.26
CA LYS A 574 5.15 -37.16 -10.31
C LYS A 574 5.06 -35.93 -9.42
N ALA A 575 6.04 -35.70 -8.55
CA ALA A 575 6.15 -34.39 -7.91
C ALA A 575 6.69 -33.36 -8.90
N LEU A 576 6.00 -32.22 -8.99
CA LEU A 576 6.45 -31.02 -9.71
C LEU A 576 7.11 -30.02 -8.75
N LYS A 577 6.63 -29.96 -7.51
CA LYS A 577 7.14 -29.07 -6.45
C LYS A 577 6.99 -29.73 -5.09
N VAL A 578 7.98 -29.55 -4.22
CA VAL A 578 7.94 -29.86 -2.78
C VAL A 578 8.78 -28.84 -2.04
N ARG A 579 8.22 -28.17 -1.03
CA ARG A 579 8.89 -27.11 -0.25
C ARG A 579 9.99 -27.67 0.67
N ASP A 580 9.71 -28.80 1.30
CA ASP A 580 10.61 -29.47 2.24
C ASP A 580 11.13 -30.79 1.66
N GLY A 581 11.98 -30.68 0.64
CA GLY A 581 12.62 -31.83 -0.01
C GLY A 581 13.05 -31.50 -1.43
N SER A 582 13.10 -32.52 -2.28
CA SER A 582 13.18 -32.31 -3.72
C SER A 582 12.09 -33.08 -4.46
N PRO A 583 11.48 -32.50 -5.51
CA PRO A 583 10.53 -33.22 -6.36
C PRO A 583 11.11 -34.51 -6.98
N LEU A 584 12.42 -34.56 -7.23
CA LEU A 584 13.07 -35.75 -7.81
C LEU A 584 13.36 -36.84 -6.78
N ASP A 585 13.30 -36.52 -5.49
CA ASP A 585 13.48 -37.50 -4.42
C ASP A 585 12.17 -38.23 -4.10
N VAL A 586 11.01 -37.62 -4.41
CA VAL A 586 9.69 -38.26 -4.33
C VAL A 586 9.62 -39.46 -5.27
N PRO A 587 9.14 -40.64 -4.81
CA PRO A 587 8.97 -41.80 -5.67
C PRO A 587 8.00 -41.57 -6.85
N LEU A 588 8.28 -42.24 -7.96
CA LEU A 588 7.41 -42.30 -9.12
C LEU A 588 6.37 -43.40 -8.90
N MET A 589 5.28 -43.06 -8.23
CA MET A 589 4.24 -44.02 -7.85
C MET A 589 3.37 -44.38 -9.05
N LEU A 590 3.13 -45.68 -9.24
CA LEU A 590 2.30 -46.23 -10.31
C LEU A 590 0.99 -46.78 -9.75
N PHE A 591 -0.11 -46.52 -10.44
CA PHE A 591 -1.39 -47.14 -10.13
C PHE A 591 -2.19 -47.42 -11.40
N ALA A 592 -3.03 -48.44 -11.35
CA ALA A 592 -3.84 -48.87 -12.49
C ALA A 592 -5.19 -49.42 -12.06
N TRP A 593 -6.19 -49.38 -12.94
CA TRP A 593 -7.50 -49.97 -12.68
C TRP A 593 -7.39 -51.49 -12.52
N ASP A 594 -7.92 -52.01 -11.43
CA ASP A 594 -8.02 -53.44 -11.16
C ASP A 594 -9.48 -53.90 -11.28
N LYS A 595 -9.73 -54.89 -12.14
CA LYS A 595 -11.09 -55.37 -12.42
C LYS A 595 -11.67 -56.17 -11.27
N GLU A 596 -10.84 -56.91 -10.53
CA GLU A 596 -11.31 -57.75 -9.42
C GLU A 596 -11.59 -56.89 -8.18
N ALA A 597 -10.71 -55.93 -7.89
CA ALA A 597 -10.93 -54.98 -6.80
C ALA A 597 -12.00 -53.92 -7.14
N GLY A 598 -12.31 -53.73 -8.43
CA GLY A 598 -13.28 -52.72 -8.88
C GLY A 598 -12.83 -51.27 -8.63
N MET A 599 -11.52 -51.05 -8.51
CA MET A 599 -10.92 -49.75 -8.21
C MET A 599 -9.47 -49.68 -8.70
N HIS A 600 -8.86 -48.49 -8.67
CA HIS A 600 -7.42 -48.35 -8.94
C HIS A 600 -6.59 -48.97 -7.81
N VAL A 601 -5.52 -49.69 -8.11
CA VAL A 601 -4.62 -50.23 -7.08
C VAL A 601 -3.20 -49.79 -7.33
N TYR A 602 -2.43 -49.65 -6.26
CA TYR A 602 -1.00 -49.37 -6.34
C TYR A 602 -0.27 -50.51 -7.07
N LYS A 603 0.57 -50.16 -8.04
CA LYS A 603 1.37 -51.10 -8.85
C LYS A 603 2.86 -51.00 -8.55
N GLY A 604 3.24 -50.29 -7.49
CA GLY A 604 4.62 -50.08 -7.08
C GLY A 604 5.19 -48.75 -7.55
N GLU A 605 6.51 -48.66 -7.58
CA GLU A 605 7.25 -47.49 -8.04
C GLU A 605 7.99 -47.83 -9.33
N LYS A 606 8.24 -46.81 -10.18
CA LYS A 606 9.22 -46.97 -11.26
C LYS A 606 10.57 -47.39 -10.69
N THR A 607 11.29 -48.21 -11.44
CA THR A 607 12.59 -48.75 -11.01
C THR A 607 13.59 -47.64 -10.70
N ARG A 608 14.59 -47.95 -9.89
CA ARG A 608 15.68 -47.00 -9.59
C ARG A 608 16.36 -46.49 -10.86
N GLU A 609 16.54 -47.35 -11.87
CA GLU A 609 17.12 -46.98 -13.15
C GLU A 609 16.25 -45.94 -13.90
N GLU A 610 14.93 -46.13 -13.93
CA GLU A 610 14.00 -45.17 -14.54
C GLU A 610 13.97 -43.83 -13.77
N LYS A 611 14.04 -43.89 -12.43
CA LYS A 611 14.14 -42.69 -11.58
C LYS A 611 15.43 -41.91 -11.86
N GLU A 612 16.57 -42.61 -11.95
CA GLU A 612 17.87 -42.00 -12.28
C GLU A 612 17.87 -41.45 -13.71
N LYS A 613 17.33 -42.18 -14.70
CA LYS A 613 17.18 -41.69 -16.08
C LYS A 613 16.28 -40.46 -16.17
N ARG A 614 15.19 -40.39 -15.39
CA ARG A 614 14.34 -39.19 -15.31
C ARG A 614 15.13 -38.03 -14.71
N LYS A 615 15.79 -38.24 -13.56
CA LYS A 615 16.60 -37.21 -12.89
C LYS A 615 17.68 -36.66 -13.82
N GLU A 616 18.38 -37.54 -14.53
CA GLU A 616 19.36 -37.19 -15.55
C GLU A 616 18.75 -36.34 -16.67
N ARG A 617 17.66 -36.80 -17.30
CA ARG A 617 16.95 -36.07 -18.36
C ARG A 617 16.44 -34.69 -17.93
N GLU A 618 15.86 -34.58 -16.74
CA GLU A 618 15.39 -33.30 -16.19
C GLU A 618 16.58 -32.34 -15.97
N LEU A 619 17.67 -32.82 -15.38
CA LEU A 619 18.87 -32.01 -15.15
C LEU A 619 19.58 -31.62 -16.45
N VAL A 620 19.53 -32.46 -17.49
CA VAL A 620 19.98 -32.12 -18.85
C VAL A 620 19.17 -30.98 -19.42
N ASN A 621 17.84 -31.04 -19.33
CA ASN A 621 16.97 -29.96 -19.81
C ASN A 621 17.20 -28.64 -19.07
N VAL A 622 17.37 -28.70 -17.74
CA VAL A 622 17.68 -27.53 -16.92
C VAL A 622 19.06 -26.96 -17.28
N ALA A 623 20.07 -27.81 -17.45
CA ALA A 623 21.39 -27.37 -17.93
C ALA A 623 21.27 -26.69 -19.29
N ARG A 624 20.50 -27.27 -20.22
CA ARG A 624 20.30 -26.69 -21.55
C ARG A 624 19.63 -25.31 -21.50
N ASP A 625 18.65 -25.09 -20.62
CA ASP A 625 18.02 -23.78 -20.45
C ASP A 625 18.98 -22.75 -19.82
N ILE A 626 19.68 -23.14 -18.76
CA ILE A 626 20.68 -22.30 -18.07
C ILE A 626 21.78 -21.87 -19.04
N PHE A 627 22.43 -22.84 -19.70
CA PHE A 627 23.54 -22.59 -20.59
C PHE A 627 23.12 -22.12 -21.99
N GLY A 628 21.83 -22.25 -22.34
CA GLY A 628 21.27 -21.63 -23.54
C GLY A 628 21.31 -20.09 -23.48
N ARG A 629 21.39 -19.52 -22.27
CA ARG A 629 21.46 -18.06 -22.03
C ARG A 629 22.89 -17.57 -21.79
N GLN A 630 23.83 -18.46 -21.49
CA GLN A 630 25.23 -18.13 -21.17
C GLN A 630 26.17 -19.31 -21.37
N THR A 631 27.38 -19.08 -21.88
CA THR A 631 28.33 -20.16 -22.21
C THR A 631 29.14 -20.66 -21.02
N ARG A 632 29.27 -19.87 -19.96
CA ARG A 632 30.05 -20.16 -18.74
C ARG A 632 29.32 -19.64 -17.52
N ILE A 633 29.38 -20.37 -16.41
CA ILE A 633 28.70 -20.00 -15.15
C ILE A 633 29.58 -20.36 -13.95
N THR A 634 29.60 -19.53 -12.90
CA THR A 634 30.33 -19.88 -11.68
C THR A 634 29.59 -20.95 -10.88
N TYR A 635 30.27 -21.60 -9.92
CA TYR A 635 29.60 -22.54 -9.02
C TYR A 635 28.47 -21.89 -8.22
N ILE A 636 28.68 -20.65 -7.77
CA ILE A 636 27.71 -19.91 -6.95
C ILE A 636 26.47 -19.60 -7.80
N ASP A 637 26.66 -19.01 -8.98
CA ASP A 637 25.56 -18.66 -9.88
C ASP A 637 24.79 -19.90 -10.35
N LEU A 638 25.48 -21.02 -10.60
CA LEU A 638 24.83 -22.29 -10.96
C LEU A 638 24.00 -22.84 -9.81
N CYS A 639 24.50 -22.74 -8.59
CA CYS A 639 23.76 -23.13 -7.40
C CYS A 639 22.50 -22.26 -7.25
N GLU A 640 22.60 -20.94 -7.43
CA GLU A 640 21.46 -20.02 -7.37
C GLU A 640 20.42 -20.28 -8.47
N GLN A 641 20.86 -20.48 -9.73
CA GLN A 641 19.94 -20.76 -10.83
C GLN A 641 19.24 -22.11 -10.68
N LEU A 642 19.92 -23.15 -10.19
CA LEU A 642 19.29 -24.44 -9.90
C LEU A 642 18.27 -24.33 -8.76
N GLN A 643 18.56 -23.55 -7.72
CA GLN A 643 17.59 -23.28 -6.64
C GLN A 643 16.33 -22.59 -7.20
N GLN A 644 16.48 -21.63 -8.10
CA GLN A 644 15.35 -20.92 -8.70
C GLN A 644 14.53 -21.80 -9.65
N VAL A 645 15.18 -22.55 -10.55
CA VAL A 645 14.49 -23.33 -11.59
C VAL A 645 13.77 -24.54 -11.00
N LEU A 646 14.38 -25.21 -10.02
CA LEU A 646 13.84 -26.44 -9.42
C LEU A 646 13.11 -26.20 -8.08
N ASP A 647 13.08 -24.97 -7.59
CA ASP A 647 12.52 -24.58 -6.28
C ASP A 647 13.06 -25.45 -5.14
N ILE A 648 14.39 -25.56 -5.05
CA ILE A 648 15.12 -26.40 -4.08
C ILE A 648 16.04 -25.56 -3.19
N LYS A 649 16.40 -26.11 -2.01
CA LYS A 649 17.37 -25.50 -1.08
C LYS A 649 18.82 -25.66 -1.57
N GLU A 650 19.70 -24.74 -1.18
CA GLU A 650 21.12 -24.70 -1.57
C GLU A 650 21.83 -26.06 -1.43
N ARG A 651 21.63 -26.77 -0.30
CA ARG A 651 22.24 -28.09 -0.07
C ARG A 651 21.88 -29.10 -1.17
N THR A 652 20.63 -29.10 -1.62
CA THR A 652 20.14 -29.99 -2.67
C THR A 652 20.71 -29.58 -4.02
N ALA A 653 20.77 -28.28 -4.31
CA ALA A 653 21.39 -27.77 -5.53
C ALA A 653 22.87 -28.19 -5.64
N LYS A 654 23.64 -28.12 -4.54
CA LYS A 654 25.02 -28.62 -4.49
C LYS A 654 25.11 -30.13 -4.79
N SER A 655 24.17 -30.92 -4.27
CA SER A 655 24.06 -32.36 -4.58
C SER A 655 23.77 -32.61 -6.06
N TYR A 656 22.94 -31.79 -6.70
CA TYR A 656 22.63 -31.90 -8.13
C TYR A 656 23.81 -31.50 -9.00
N ILE A 657 24.54 -30.44 -8.66
CA ILE A 657 25.78 -30.09 -9.36
C ILE A 657 26.77 -31.25 -9.32
N ARG A 658 26.90 -31.93 -8.16
CA ARG A 658 27.74 -33.13 -8.06
C ARG A 658 27.27 -34.24 -9.01
N PHE A 659 25.98 -34.57 -8.98
CA PHE A 659 25.40 -35.57 -9.88
C PHE A 659 25.60 -35.22 -11.36
N MET A 660 25.35 -33.97 -11.75
CA MET A 660 25.52 -33.49 -13.12
C MET A 660 26.97 -33.61 -13.61
N ARG A 661 27.95 -33.43 -12.71
CA ARG A 661 29.37 -33.66 -13.03
C ARG A 661 29.69 -35.15 -13.17
N GLU A 662 29.15 -35.99 -12.28
CA GLU A 662 29.36 -37.45 -12.33
C GLU A 662 28.77 -38.07 -13.60
N ARG A 663 27.75 -37.43 -14.20
CA ARG A 663 27.09 -37.84 -15.46
C ARG A 663 27.54 -37.05 -16.69
N ASP A 664 28.59 -36.24 -16.59
CA ASP A 664 29.10 -35.39 -17.69
C ASP A 664 28.03 -34.48 -18.36
N ILE A 665 26.97 -34.11 -17.62
CA ILE A 665 25.98 -33.11 -18.05
C ILE A 665 26.62 -31.72 -18.05
N ILE A 666 27.51 -31.46 -17.08
CA ILE A 666 28.32 -30.25 -16.96
C ILE A 666 29.77 -30.63 -16.63
N THR A 667 30.71 -29.83 -17.10
CA THR A 667 32.14 -30.01 -16.83
C THR A 667 32.77 -28.69 -16.41
N LYS A 668 33.97 -28.76 -15.80
CA LYS A 668 34.74 -27.54 -15.53
C LYS A 668 35.33 -27.01 -16.83
N ASP A 669 35.31 -25.69 -17.00
CA ASP A 669 35.98 -25.03 -18.12
C ASP A 669 37.48 -25.31 -18.07
N THR A 670 38.04 -25.75 -19.20
CA THR A 670 39.46 -26.04 -19.36
C THR A 670 40.31 -24.78 -19.33
N ALA A 671 39.75 -23.63 -19.72
CA ALA A 671 40.43 -22.34 -19.68
C ALA A 671 40.40 -21.68 -18.29
N ASN A 672 39.36 -21.95 -17.49
CA ASN A 672 39.23 -21.39 -16.15
C ASN A 672 38.39 -22.30 -15.24
N GLN A 673 39.05 -23.02 -14.34
CA GLN A 673 38.42 -24.01 -13.45
C GLN A 673 37.42 -23.43 -12.42
N SER A 674 37.30 -22.10 -12.35
CA SER A 674 36.27 -21.40 -11.56
C SER A 674 34.89 -21.42 -12.23
N PHE A 675 34.81 -21.76 -13.52
CA PHE A 675 33.58 -21.80 -14.30
C PHE A 675 33.21 -23.23 -14.71
N PHE A 676 31.91 -23.45 -14.85
CA PHE A 676 31.31 -24.63 -15.47
C PHE A 676 30.85 -24.31 -16.89
N VAL A 677 30.90 -25.33 -17.74
CA VAL A 677 30.38 -25.34 -19.12
C VAL A 677 29.50 -26.57 -19.31
N VAL A 678 28.71 -26.58 -20.38
CA VAL A 678 27.93 -27.75 -20.79
C VAL A 678 28.87 -28.91 -21.13
N GLY A 679 28.59 -30.08 -20.55
CA GLY A 679 29.35 -31.30 -20.81
C GLY A 679 28.92 -32.00 -22.10
N SER A 680 29.71 -32.99 -22.53
CA SER A 680 29.53 -33.70 -23.79
C SER A 680 28.26 -34.55 -23.86
N TYR A 681 27.59 -34.79 -22.73
CA TYR A 681 26.31 -35.53 -22.70
C TYR A 681 25.23 -34.86 -23.58
N ASN A 682 25.28 -33.52 -23.74
CA ASN A 682 24.32 -32.79 -24.57
C ASN A 682 24.54 -32.91 -26.10
N LEU A 683 25.60 -33.61 -26.54
CA LEU A 683 25.90 -33.86 -27.96
C LEU A 683 25.36 -35.21 -28.46
N GLN A 684 24.69 -35.98 -27.60
CA GLN A 684 23.94 -37.20 -27.89
C GLN A 684 22.45 -36.91 -27.79
#